data_AF-A0A6N6VI94-F1
#
_entry.id   AF-A0A6N6VI94-F1
#
_cell.length_a   1.000
_cell.length_b   1.000
_cell.length_c   1.000
_cell.angle_alpha   90.00
_cell.angle_beta   90.00
_cell.angle_gamma   90.00
#
_symmetry.space_group_name_H-M   'P 1'
#
loop_
_entity.id
_entity.type
_entity.pdbx_description
1 polymer ?
#
loop_
_entity_poly.entity_id
_entity_poly.type
_entity_poly.pdbx_seq_one_letter_code
_entity_poly.pdbx_strand_id
1 'polypeptide(L)'
;MGHDGRHPMKEPSLNNLREAMVKRQIAGRGVRDEAVLAAMTEVPREEFLSPEMREFAYDDAPLPIEGQQTISQPYIVAVMTEALLLRGGEKVLEIGTGSGYGAAVLSRVAAEVFTVERIAQLAEKAADALRGQRYLNVHVRHGDGTLGWSEKGPYDAIVVTAGAPEVPEALKAQLKIGGRLVVPVGRQPDLQELLRITRISADEFRTEELLDVRFVPLVGAEGWAAKEAVEPAPAHIRKDLSPDAALAERIAQVGEGFADIENVDLEPLMRRIGDARIVLIGEASHGTSEFYRLREKITRALIAWKGFSFVSIEGDWPDAARIDNYVRHLDYAPSEWAAFARFPTWMWRNREVRAFVDWLREYNGEQDAARRVAFYGLDLYSLYNSIRAVLDYLDEVDPRTAQIARLRYGCLTPWQSDPATYGRAALSGAYRSCEEHVAHMLSDLMGKRQAYARHDGERFLDAVQNAKLVAGAEQYYRIMYYGSRASWNLRDTHMFETLKTLLDHHGPASKAIVWAHNSHIGNAAATDMGARGEINIGQLCRDAFGDEVYSIGFGTDHGTVAAATDWDGEMEVKHVRPALAGSYERLCHESGRARFFLPLRGADADLTAGLMKPRLERAIGVIYRPQTELQSHYFETMLPRQFDEYVWLDETKAVTPLTTGELSGAAETYPFGL
;
A
#
# COMPACT_ATOMS: atom_id res chain seq x y z
N MET A 1 52.14 2.76 26.50
CA MET A 1 50.98 3.64 26.69
C MET A 1 50.01 3.38 25.54
N GLY A 2 48.72 3.26 25.85
CA GLY A 2 47.64 3.16 24.85
C GLY A 2 46.90 1.83 24.85
N HIS A 3 46.10 1.56 25.89
CA HIS A 3 44.99 0.62 25.81
C HIS A 3 43.80 1.38 25.19
N ASP A 4 43.34 0.95 24.02
CA ASP A 4 42.13 1.45 23.37
C ASP A 4 40.91 0.81 24.04
N GLY A 5 40.23 1.60 24.87
CA GLY A 5 39.04 1.19 25.61
C GLY A 5 37.79 1.30 24.74
N ARG A 6 37.46 0.24 24.02
CA ARG A 6 36.07 0.04 23.54
C ARG A 6 35.26 -0.58 24.66
N HIS A 7 34.45 0.25 25.34
CA HIS A 7 33.39 -0.26 26.20
C HIS A 7 32.33 -0.99 25.34
N PRO A 8 31.94 -2.23 25.67
CA PRO A 8 30.77 -2.85 25.04
C PRO A 8 29.53 -2.04 25.43
N MET A 9 28.73 -1.62 24.45
CA MET A 9 27.42 -1.03 24.72
C MET A 9 26.58 -2.05 25.49
N LYS A 10 26.14 -1.71 26.70
CA LYS A 10 25.21 -2.54 27.48
C LYS A 10 23.92 -2.70 26.67
N GLU A 11 23.46 -3.95 26.50
CA GLU A 11 22.13 -4.24 25.97
C GLU A 11 21.07 -3.47 26.79
N PRO A 12 20.09 -2.83 26.11
CA PRO A 12 19.03 -2.10 26.79
C PRO A 12 18.20 -3.07 27.66
N SER A 13 17.88 -2.67 28.89
CA SER A 13 16.98 -3.44 29.75
C SER A 13 15.55 -3.45 29.17
N LEU A 14 14.75 -4.44 29.53
CA LEU A 14 13.33 -4.52 29.14
C LEU A 14 12.54 -3.28 29.56
N ASN A 15 12.87 -2.66 30.69
CA ASN A 15 12.28 -1.38 31.10
C ASN A 15 12.63 -0.24 30.13
N ASN A 16 13.89 -0.15 29.69
CA ASN A 16 14.30 0.85 28.70
C ASN A 16 13.60 0.63 27.36
N LEU A 17 13.40 -0.63 26.95
CA LEU A 17 12.66 -0.98 25.73
C LEU A 17 11.19 -0.60 25.85
N ARG A 18 10.56 -0.81 27.02
CA ARG A 18 9.19 -0.37 27.29
C ARG A 18 9.04 1.14 27.21
N GLU A 19 9.89 1.90 27.89
CA GLU A 19 9.85 3.36 27.86
C GLU A 19 10.07 3.89 26.43
N ALA A 20 10.98 3.28 25.68
CA ALA A 20 11.22 3.61 24.29
C ALA A 20 10.01 3.30 23.41
N MET A 21 9.35 2.16 23.61
CA MET A 21 8.11 1.77 22.92
C MET A 21 7.00 2.79 23.19
N VAL A 22 6.75 3.15 24.45
CA VAL A 22 5.71 4.14 24.79
C VAL A 22 6.03 5.50 24.17
N LYS A 23 7.27 5.96 24.28
CA LYS A 23 7.66 7.28 23.76
C LYS A 23 7.63 7.35 22.23
N ARG A 24 8.17 6.36 21.54
CA ARG A 24 8.40 6.40 20.09
C ARG A 24 7.24 5.81 19.29
N GLN A 25 6.75 4.65 19.72
CA GLN A 25 5.76 3.87 18.97
C GLN A 25 4.32 4.22 19.40
N ILE A 26 4.08 4.68 20.63
CA ILE A 26 2.71 5.01 21.08
C ILE A 26 2.48 6.54 21.04
N ALA A 27 3.14 7.29 21.91
CA ALA A 27 2.98 8.75 21.98
C ALA A 27 3.42 9.44 20.68
N GLY A 28 4.54 8.98 20.11
CA GLY A 28 5.05 9.46 18.82
C GLY A 28 4.11 9.22 17.63
N ARG A 29 3.14 8.30 17.76
CA ARG A 29 2.14 7.97 16.74
C ARG A 29 0.74 8.54 17.02
N GLY A 30 0.60 9.40 18.03
CA GLY A 30 -0.59 10.24 18.19
C GLY A 30 -1.50 9.92 19.39
N VAL A 31 -1.20 8.88 20.18
CA VAL A 31 -1.87 8.64 21.47
C VAL A 31 -1.42 9.71 22.47
N ARG A 32 -2.37 10.39 23.11
CA ARG A 32 -2.13 11.56 23.97
C ARG A 32 -2.67 11.41 25.38
N ASP A 33 -3.58 10.47 25.63
CA ASP A 33 -4.14 10.26 26.96
C ASP A 33 -3.05 9.85 27.97
N GLU A 34 -2.83 10.70 28.98
CA GLU A 34 -1.76 10.51 29.97
C GLU A 34 -1.97 9.25 30.82
N ALA A 35 -3.22 8.88 31.12
CA ALA A 35 -3.52 7.68 31.89
C ALA A 35 -3.24 6.41 31.07
N VAL A 36 -3.55 6.44 29.77
CA VAL A 36 -3.20 5.34 28.84
C VAL A 36 -1.68 5.21 28.70
N LEU A 37 -0.96 6.31 28.49
CA LEU A 37 0.50 6.28 28.38
C LEU A 37 1.17 5.78 29.67
N ALA A 38 0.65 6.19 30.83
CA ALA A 38 1.10 5.68 32.13
C ALA A 38 0.85 4.18 32.28
N ALA A 39 -0.34 3.70 31.91
CA ALA A 39 -0.68 2.28 31.94
C ALA A 39 0.24 1.44 31.03
N MET A 40 0.50 1.91 29.80
CA MET A 40 1.42 1.22 28.87
C MET A 40 2.87 1.20 29.39
N THR A 41 3.26 2.15 30.23
CA THR A 41 4.57 2.21 30.89
C THR A 41 4.63 1.30 32.12
N GLU A 42 3.53 1.19 32.88
CA GLU A 42 3.45 0.37 34.09
C GLU A 42 3.38 -1.13 33.77
N VAL A 43 2.54 -1.53 32.81
CA VAL A 43 2.20 -2.94 32.58
C VAL A 43 3.34 -3.68 31.86
N PRO A 44 3.94 -4.71 32.49
CA PRO A 44 5.01 -5.49 31.88
C PRO A 44 4.48 -6.49 30.86
N ARG A 45 4.47 -6.10 29.58
CA ARG A 45 4.02 -6.91 28.46
C ARG A 45 4.74 -8.27 28.35
N GLU A 46 6.02 -8.32 28.71
CA GLU A 46 6.85 -9.53 28.74
C GLU A 46 6.36 -10.60 29.72
N GLU A 47 5.56 -10.23 30.73
CA GLU A 47 5.00 -11.18 31.70
C GLU A 47 3.72 -11.85 31.19
N PHE A 48 3.24 -11.44 30.01
CA PHE A 48 2.09 -12.02 29.30
C PHE A 48 2.51 -12.80 28.05
N LEU A 49 3.79 -13.15 27.93
CA LEU A 49 4.38 -13.86 26.80
C LEU A 49 5.09 -15.12 27.26
N SER A 50 5.24 -16.09 26.34
CA SER A 50 6.08 -17.26 26.60
C SER A 50 7.56 -16.85 26.74
N PRO A 51 8.40 -17.62 27.44
CA PRO A 51 9.81 -17.29 27.64
C PRO A 51 10.57 -16.96 26.35
N GLU A 52 10.24 -17.64 25.26
CA GLU A 52 10.85 -17.47 23.93
C GLU A 52 10.46 -16.15 23.27
N MET A 53 9.28 -15.60 23.59
CA MET A 53 8.77 -14.37 22.99
C MET A 53 9.09 -13.12 23.82
N ARG A 54 9.67 -13.27 25.02
CA ARG A 54 9.94 -12.15 25.95
C ARG A 54 10.88 -11.08 25.37
N GLU A 55 11.84 -11.45 24.54
CA GLU A 55 12.78 -10.50 23.95
C GLU A 55 12.11 -9.55 22.93
N PHE A 56 11.02 -9.99 22.29
CA PHE A 56 10.25 -9.24 21.30
C PHE A 56 9.10 -8.44 21.92
N ALA A 57 8.96 -8.44 23.25
CA ALA A 57 7.77 -7.93 23.94
C ALA A 57 7.40 -6.47 23.59
N TYR A 58 8.38 -5.66 23.18
CA TYR A 58 8.22 -4.24 22.89
C TYR A 58 8.43 -3.88 21.42
N ASP A 59 8.42 -4.87 20.55
CA ASP A 59 8.32 -4.65 19.11
C ASP A 59 6.90 -4.17 18.77
N ASP A 60 6.81 -3.30 17.76
CA ASP A 60 5.54 -2.78 17.26
C ASP A 60 4.87 -3.79 16.32
N ALA A 61 4.65 -5.00 16.81
CA ALA A 61 4.12 -6.13 16.05
C ALA A 61 3.19 -7.01 16.90
N PRO A 62 2.21 -7.67 16.28
CA PRO A 62 1.49 -8.76 16.94
C PRO A 62 2.43 -9.95 17.15
N LEU A 63 2.32 -10.62 18.29
CA LEU A 63 3.12 -11.81 18.61
C LEU A 63 2.24 -13.04 18.79
N PRO A 64 2.69 -14.24 18.37
CA PRO A 64 1.91 -15.46 18.54
C PRO A 64 1.78 -15.83 20.03
N ILE A 65 0.59 -16.31 20.40
CA ILE A 65 0.29 -16.94 21.69
C ILE A 65 -0.40 -18.28 21.44
N GLU A 66 -0.72 -19.02 22.49
CA GLU A 66 -1.34 -20.34 22.36
C GLU A 66 -2.70 -20.30 21.66
N GLY A 67 -3.14 -21.45 21.14
CA GLY A 67 -4.44 -21.55 20.46
C GLY A 67 -4.49 -20.86 19.11
N GLN A 68 -3.35 -20.66 18.43
CA GLN A 68 -3.25 -19.91 17.17
C GLN A 68 -3.76 -18.47 17.28
N GLN A 69 -3.72 -17.88 18.48
CA GLN A 69 -4.09 -16.50 18.71
C GLN A 69 -2.85 -15.59 18.66
N THR A 70 -3.09 -14.28 18.65
CA THR A 70 -2.01 -13.29 18.72
C THR A 70 -2.30 -12.28 19.82
N ILE A 71 -1.26 -11.86 20.54
CA ILE A 71 -1.31 -10.66 21.37
C ILE A 71 -1.16 -9.44 20.45
N SER A 72 -2.13 -8.53 20.46
CA SER A 72 -2.13 -7.35 19.58
C SER A 72 -0.89 -6.48 19.77
N GLN A 73 -0.41 -5.84 18.70
CA GLN A 73 0.71 -4.89 18.78
C GLN A 73 0.45 -3.79 19.84
N PRO A 74 1.47 -3.32 20.59
CA PRO A 74 1.29 -2.35 21.68
C PRO A 74 0.54 -1.07 21.27
N TYR A 75 0.83 -0.55 20.08
CA TYR A 75 0.14 0.63 19.54
C TYR A 75 -1.38 0.45 19.46
N ILE A 76 -1.85 -0.70 18.98
CA ILE A 76 -3.29 -0.96 18.83
C ILE A 76 -3.98 -1.07 20.19
N VAL A 77 -3.32 -1.69 21.17
CA VAL A 77 -3.85 -1.75 22.55
C VAL A 77 -4.04 -0.35 23.11
N ALA A 78 -3.05 0.54 22.93
CA ALA A 78 -3.13 1.92 23.40
C ALA A 78 -4.22 2.74 22.68
N VAL A 79 -4.30 2.64 21.35
CA VAL A 79 -5.33 3.35 20.56
C VAL A 79 -6.73 2.89 20.91
N MET A 80 -6.96 1.58 21.04
CA MET A 80 -8.26 1.05 21.45
C MET A 80 -8.64 1.51 22.86
N THR A 81 -7.67 1.57 23.78
CA THR A 81 -7.89 2.04 25.15
C THR A 81 -8.22 3.54 25.19
N GLU A 82 -7.48 4.37 24.46
CA GLU A 82 -7.74 5.81 24.35
C GLU A 82 -9.12 6.08 23.72
N ALA A 83 -9.50 5.30 22.72
CA ALA A 83 -10.80 5.42 22.05
C ALA A 83 -12.01 5.21 22.97
N LEU A 84 -11.85 4.48 24.09
CA LEU A 84 -12.89 4.29 25.09
C LEU A 84 -13.18 5.54 25.94
N LEU A 85 -12.27 6.53 25.94
CA LEU A 85 -12.41 7.80 26.68
C LEU A 85 -12.72 7.60 28.18
N LEU A 86 -11.95 6.72 28.82
CA LEU A 86 -12.08 6.36 30.23
C LEU A 86 -11.55 7.47 31.15
N ARG A 87 -12.07 7.54 32.38
CA ARG A 87 -11.71 8.53 33.41
C ARG A 87 -11.30 7.88 34.74
N GLY A 88 -11.22 6.55 34.80
CA GLY A 88 -10.81 5.77 35.98
C GLY A 88 -11.96 5.21 36.82
N GLY A 89 -13.20 5.64 36.61
CA GLY A 89 -14.37 5.22 37.39
C GLY A 89 -15.25 4.16 36.70
N GLU A 90 -14.93 3.84 35.46
CA GLU A 90 -15.76 3.06 34.56
C GLU A 90 -15.67 1.55 34.82
N LYS A 91 -16.78 0.85 34.54
CA LYS A 91 -16.86 -0.60 34.41
C LYS A 91 -16.69 -1.01 32.96
N VAL A 92 -15.65 -1.77 32.65
CA VAL A 92 -15.27 -2.14 31.27
C VAL A 92 -15.46 -3.62 31.02
N LEU A 93 -16.00 -3.97 29.85
CA LEU A 93 -16.01 -5.34 29.33
C LEU A 93 -15.01 -5.48 28.17
N GLU A 94 -14.11 -6.44 28.25
CA GLU A 94 -13.24 -6.88 27.16
C GLU A 94 -13.74 -8.21 26.59
N ILE A 95 -13.80 -8.34 25.27
CA ILE A 95 -14.11 -9.58 24.57
C ILE A 95 -12.87 -10.04 23.80
N GLY A 96 -12.30 -11.17 24.22
CA GLY A 96 -11.04 -11.71 23.73
C GLY A 96 -9.88 -11.47 24.71
N THR A 97 -9.89 -12.14 25.87
CA THR A 97 -8.83 -11.96 26.89
C THR A 97 -7.43 -12.23 26.32
N GLY A 98 -7.29 -13.24 25.45
CA GLY A 98 -6.00 -13.62 24.86
C GLY A 98 -4.97 -13.95 25.95
N SER A 99 -3.86 -13.21 25.96
CA SER A 99 -2.83 -13.36 27.01
C SER A 99 -3.18 -12.69 28.34
N GLY A 100 -4.16 -11.79 28.37
CA GLY A 100 -4.51 -10.96 29.53
C GLY A 100 -3.80 -9.59 29.59
N TYR A 101 -2.91 -9.29 28.63
CA TYR A 101 -2.20 -7.99 28.60
C TYR A 101 -3.15 -6.80 28.41
N GLY A 102 -4.13 -6.90 27.50
CA GLY A 102 -5.13 -5.85 27.28
C GLY A 102 -5.95 -5.57 28.54
N ALA A 103 -6.48 -6.63 29.17
CA ALA A 103 -7.14 -6.55 30.47
C ALA A 103 -6.29 -5.88 31.56
N ALA A 104 -4.99 -6.18 31.61
CA ALA A 104 -4.07 -5.55 32.56
C ALA A 104 -3.90 -4.05 32.32
N VAL A 105 -3.77 -3.62 31.06
CA VAL A 105 -3.72 -2.19 30.68
C VAL A 105 -5.03 -1.50 31.07
N LEU A 106 -6.17 -2.08 30.71
CA LEU A 106 -7.50 -1.56 31.08
C LEU A 106 -7.66 -1.43 32.60
N SER A 107 -7.11 -2.36 33.38
CA SER A 107 -7.19 -2.35 34.84
C SER A 107 -6.51 -1.14 35.50
N ARG A 108 -5.60 -0.47 34.80
CA ARG A 108 -4.91 0.73 35.26
C ARG A 108 -5.68 2.02 34.97
N VAL A 109 -6.62 1.98 34.02
CA VAL A 109 -7.38 3.14 33.55
C VAL A 109 -8.89 3.04 33.83
N ALA A 110 -9.36 1.92 34.38
CA ALA A 110 -10.76 1.66 34.73
C ALA A 110 -10.89 1.16 36.18
N ALA A 111 -12.10 1.28 36.75
CA ALA A 111 -12.36 0.82 38.11
C ALA A 111 -12.42 -0.71 38.17
N GLU A 112 -13.17 -1.34 37.26
CA GLU A 112 -13.31 -2.80 37.15
C GLU A 112 -13.29 -3.23 35.68
N VAL A 113 -12.60 -4.35 35.42
CA VAL A 113 -12.52 -4.96 34.08
C VAL A 113 -13.08 -6.38 34.14
N PHE A 114 -14.04 -6.66 33.27
CA PHE A 114 -14.58 -7.99 33.02
C PHE A 114 -14.07 -8.42 31.65
N THR A 115 -13.50 -9.62 31.53
CA THR A 115 -12.94 -10.09 30.26
C THR A 115 -13.43 -11.51 29.96
N VAL A 116 -13.86 -11.74 28.72
CA VAL A 116 -14.41 -13.03 28.28
C VAL A 116 -13.50 -13.63 27.21
N GLU A 117 -13.09 -14.88 27.42
CA GLU A 117 -12.27 -15.66 26.49
C GLU A 117 -12.99 -16.95 26.09
N ARG A 118 -12.97 -17.28 24.81
CA ARG A 118 -13.62 -18.48 24.27
C ARG A 118 -12.75 -19.73 24.44
N ILE A 119 -11.43 -19.59 24.45
CA ILE A 119 -10.49 -20.70 24.56
C ILE A 119 -10.17 -20.93 26.03
N ALA A 120 -10.69 -22.01 26.62
CA ALA A 120 -10.51 -22.34 28.04
C ALA A 120 -9.06 -22.25 28.53
N GLN A 121 -8.11 -22.78 27.75
CA GLN A 121 -6.68 -22.74 28.11
C GLN A 121 -6.13 -21.31 28.21
N LEU A 122 -6.55 -20.40 27.31
CA LEU A 122 -6.14 -19.00 27.35
C LEU A 122 -6.79 -18.26 28.52
N ALA A 123 -8.07 -18.54 28.80
CA ALA A 123 -8.79 -17.97 29.94
C ALA A 123 -8.10 -18.29 31.27
N GLU A 124 -7.69 -19.56 31.46
CA GLU A 124 -6.95 -20.00 32.65
C GLU A 124 -5.58 -19.33 32.76
N LYS A 125 -4.80 -19.35 31.67
CA LYS A 125 -3.46 -18.73 31.63
C LYS A 125 -3.51 -17.23 31.91
N ALA A 126 -4.43 -16.51 31.26
CA ALA A 126 -4.61 -15.08 31.48
C ALA A 126 -5.01 -14.80 32.93
N ALA A 127 -5.92 -15.58 33.52
CA ALA A 127 -6.31 -15.43 34.92
C ALA A 127 -5.13 -15.63 35.89
N ASP A 128 -4.27 -16.62 35.61
CA ASP A 128 -3.09 -16.88 36.43
C ASP A 128 -2.01 -15.79 36.26
N ALA A 129 -1.75 -15.33 35.03
CA ALA A 129 -0.83 -14.22 34.76
C ALA A 129 -1.29 -12.93 35.46
N LEU A 130 -2.57 -12.57 35.32
CA LEU A 130 -3.17 -11.40 35.96
C LEU A 130 -3.10 -11.48 37.49
N ARG A 131 -3.37 -12.66 38.07
CA ARG A 131 -3.27 -12.89 39.52
C ARG A 131 -1.83 -12.82 40.02
N GLY A 132 -0.89 -13.43 39.28
CA GLY A 132 0.54 -13.42 39.58
C GLY A 132 1.10 -12.00 39.65
N GLN A 133 0.61 -11.13 38.75
CA GLN A 133 0.97 -9.72 38.66
C GLN A 133 0.09 -8.78 39.52
N ARG A 134 -0.83 -9.34 40.31
CA ARG A 134 -1.70 -8.63 41.27
C ARG A 134 -2.68 -7.63 40.64
N TYR A 135 -3.17 -7.91 39.44
CA TYR A 135 -4.30 -7.18 38.84
C TYR A 135 -5.63 -7.68 39.43
N LEU A 136 -5.98 -7.19 40.62
CA LEU A 136 -7.11 -7.70 41.43
C LEU A 136 -8.50 -7.23 40.97
N ASN A 137 -8.58 -6.19 40.15
CA ASN A 137 -9.81 -5.63 39.60
C ASN A 137 -10.15 -6.17 38.20
N VAL A 138 -9.55 -7.31 37.82
CA VAL A 138 -9.83 -8.00 36.54
C VAL A 138 -10.52 -9.34 36.81
N HIS A 139 -11.65 -9.56 36.15
CA HIS A 139 -12.45 -10.77 36.26
C HIS A 139 -12.49 -11.51 34.93
N VAL A 140 -11.88 -12.69 34.85
CA VAL A 140 -11.83 -13.51 33.63
C VAL A 140 -12.96 -14.54 33.64
N ARG A 141 -13.64 -14.70 32.52
CA ARG A 141 -14.64 -15.76 32.30
C ARG A 141 -14.36 -16.51 31.00
N HIS A 142 -14.38 -17.83 31.08
CA HIS A 142 -14.46 -18.66 29.89
C HIS A 142 -15.90 -18.69 29.34
N GLY A 143 -16.09 -18.32 28.08
CA GLY A 143 -17.41 -18.39 27.42
C GLY A 143 -17.46 -17.69 26.06
N ASP A 144 -18.65 -17.70 25.46
CA ASP A 144 -18.90 -16.95 24.23
C ASP A 144 -18.98 -15.45 24.51
N GLY A 145 -17.97 -14.72 24.07
CA GLY A 145 -17.88 -13.28 24.24
C GLY A 145 -18.83 -12.47 23.36
N THR A 146 -19.37 -13.04 22.27
CA THR A 146 -20.34 -12.36 21.41
C THR A 146 -21.64 -12.04 22.16
N LEU A 147 -21.97 -12.83 23.18
CA LEU A 147 -23.12 -12.64 24.06
C LEU A 147 -22.85 -11.67 25.22
N GLY A 148 -21.63 -11.14 25.32
CA GLY A 148 -21.18 -10.32 26.46
C GLY A 148 -21.27 -11.06 27.80
N TRP A 149 -21.36 -10.30 28.89
CA TRP A 149 -21.53 -10.83 30.25
C TRP A 149 -22.61 -10.07 30.99
N SER A 150 -23.86 -10.39 30.64
CA SER A 150 -25.06 -9.67 31.07
C SER A 150 -25.23 -9.59 32.60
N GLU A 151 -24.86 -10.65 33.33
CA GLU A 151 -24.93 -10.70 34.81
C GLU A 151 -24.07 -9.64 35.50
N LYS A 152 -23.06 -9.09 34.81
CA LYS A 152 -22.16 -8.05 35.33
C LYS A 152 -22.35 -6.70 34.65
N GLY A 153 -23.16 -6.64 33.59
CA GLY A 153 -23.56 -5.39 32.94
C GLY A 153 -24.56 -4.57 33.77
N PRO A 154 -24.96 -3.38 33.29
CA PRO A 154 -24.48 -2.74 32.05
C PRO A 154 -23.08 -2.12 32.24
N TYR A 155 -22.36 -1.94 31.12
CA TYR A 155 -20.98 -1.44 31.07
C TYR A 155 -20.90 0.01 30.61
N ASP A 156 -19.92 0.74 31.15
CA ASP A 156 -19.60 2.10 30.70
C ASP A 156 -18.80 2.06 29.38
N ALA A 157 -17.97 1.04 29.21
CA ALA A 157 -17.21 0.82 27.99
C ALA A 157 -17.10 -0.67 27.66
N ILE A 158 -17.07 -0.99 26.37
CA ILE A 158 -16.83 -2.35 25.87
C ILE A 158 -15.73 -2.28 24.82
N VAL A 159 -14.79 -3.21 24.85
CA VAL A 159 -13.75 -3.35 23.83
C VAL A 159 -13.69 -4.79 23.34
N VAL A 160 -13.59 -4.97 22.03
CA VAL A 160 -13.52 -6.28 21.39
C VAL A 160 -12.18 -6.42 20.69
N THR A 161 -11.39 -7.43 21.04
CA THR A 161 -10.04 -7.67 20.53
C THR A 161 -10.03 -8.82 19.52
N ALA A 162 -11.13 -8.98 18.80
CA ALA A 162 -11.33 -9.94 17.71
C ALA A 162 -12.28 -9.33 16.65
N GLY A 163 -12.07 -9.64 15.37
CA GLY A 163 -12.82 -9.06 14.26
C GLY A 163 -14.20 -9.68 14.08
N ALA A 164 -15.27 -8.88 14.21
CA ALA A 164 -16.65 -9.33 14.05
C ALA A 164 -17.16 -9.10 12.61
N PRO A 165 -18.08 -9.95 12.08
CA PRO A 165 -18.70 -9.71 10.78
C PRO A 165 -19.60 -8.47 10.80
N GLU A 166 -20.28 -8.25 11.92
CA GLU A 166 -21.12 -7.12 12.24
C GLU A 166 -20.99 -6.81 13.74
N VAL A 167 -21.46 -5.64 14.19
CA VAL A 167 -21.45 -5.28 15.61
C VAL A 167 -22.44 -6.14 16.39
N PRO A 168 -22.02 -6.95 17.38
CA PRO A 168 -22.96 -7.77 18.15
C PRO A 168 -24.03 -6.93 18.88
N GLU A 169 -25.30 -7.29 18.70
CA GLU A 169 -26.44 -6.64 19.35
C GLU A 169 -26.41 -6.85 20.86
N ALA A 170 -25.99 -8.03 21.32
CA ALA A 170 -25.85 -8.32 22.74
C ALA A 170 -24.87 -7.36 23.44
N LEU A 171 -23.80 -6.94 22.76
CA LEU A 171 -22.84 -5.96 23.30
C LEU A 171 -23.43 -4.55 23.31
N LYS A 172 -24.13 -4.14 22.24
CA LYS A 172 -24.85 -2.85 22.20
C LYS A 172 -25.91 -2.74 23.31
N ALA A 173 -26.66 -3.81 23.55
CA ALA A 173 -27.68 -3.86 24.59
C ALA A 173 -27.11 -3.72 26.01
N GLN A 174 -25.91 -4.24 26.24
CA GLN A 174 -25.21 -4.19 27.53
C GLN A 174 -24.46 -2.87 27.78
N LEU A 175 -24.42 -1.96 26.81
CA LEU A 175 -23.75 -0.66 26.93
C LEU A 175 -24.68 0.37 27.59
N LYS A 176 -24.21 1.13 28.59
CA LYS A 176 -24.98 2.24 29.17
C LYS A 176 -25.20 3.35 28.14
N ILE A 177 -26.26 4.16 28.32
CA ILE A 177 -26.41 5.42 27.58
C ILE A 177 -25.21 6.32 27.93
N GLY A 178 -24.55 6.85 26.91
CA GLY A 178 -23.28 7.58 27.00
C GLY A 178 -22.04 6.71 26.96
N GLY A 179 -22.19 5.38 27.06
CA GLY A 179 -21.09 4.42 26.98
C GLY A 179 -20.55 4.24 25.56
N ARG A 180 -19.34 3.67 25.45
CA ARG A 180 -18.64 3.46 24.18
C ARG A 180 -18.26 2.00 23.97
N LEU A 181 -18.52 1.48 22.77
CA LEU A 181 -18.07 0.19 22.30
C LEU A 181 -17.00 0.39 21.23
N VAL A 182 -15.80 -0.16 21.43
CA VAL A 182 -14.72 -0.18 20.43
C VAL A 182 -14.60 -1.60 19.88
N VAL A 183 -14.82 -1.78 18.59
CA VAL A 183 -14.91 -3.11 17.96
C VAL A 183 -14.37 -3.10 16.53
N PRO A 184 -13.49 -4.05 16.17
CA PRO A 184 -13.12 -4.30 14.77
C PRO A 184 -14.26 -4.99 14.04
N VAL A 185 -14.75 -4.41 12.95
CA VAL A 185 -15.84 -4.97 12.13
C VAL A 185 -15.41 -5.06 10.67
N GLY A 186 -15.68 -6.18 10.01
CA GLY A 186 -15.37 -6.35 8.59
C GLY A 186 -16.12 -7.53 7.98
N ARG A 187 -16.45 -7.41 6.68
CA ARG A 187 -17.15 -8.47 5.93
C ARG A 187 -16.30 -9.71 5.65
N GLN A 188 -15.01 -9.67 5.96
CA GLN A 188 -14.09 -10.80 5.87
C GLN A 188 -13.29 -10.95 7.19
N PRO A 189 -12.91 -12.19 7.57
CA PRO A 189 -12.18 -12.47 8.81
C PRO A 189 -10.81 -11.80 8.95
N ASP A 190 -10.18 -11.38 7.86
CA ASP A 190 -8.77 -10.97 7.82
C ASP A 190 -8.56 -9.46 7.62
N LEU A 191 -9.66 -8.70 7.49
CA LEU A 191 -9.65 -7.26 7.30
C LEU A 191 -10.84 -6.61 8.01
N GLN A 192 -10.57 -5.67 8.92
CA GLN A 192 -11.60 -4.97 9.69
C GLN A 192 -11.32 -3.47 9.80
N GLU A 193 -12.38 -2.71 10.01
CA GLU A 193 -12.34 -1.32 10.44
C GLU A 193 -12.57 -1.27 11.96
N LEU A 194 -11.73 -0.54 12.69
CA LEU A 194 -11.93 -0.29 14.11
C LEU A 194 -12.99 0.80 14.27
N LEU A 195 -14.15 0.42 14.79
CA LEU A 195 -15.28 1.31 15.02
C LEU A 195 -15.36 1.71 16.49
N ARG A 196 -15.74 2.97 16.75
CA ARG A 196 -16.27 3.43 18.04
C ARG A 196 -17.75 3.72 17.94
N ILE A 197 -18.52 3.06 18.78
CA ILE A 197 -19.98 3.18 18.83
C ILE A 197 -20.36 3.79 20.16
N THR A 198 -20.98 4.98 20.13
CA THR A 198 -21.49 5.66 21.32
C THR A 198 -22.99 5.46 21.41
N ARG A 199 -23.50 4.93 22.53
CA ARG A 199 -24.95 4.84 22.76
C ARG A 199 -25.50 6.21 23.16
N ILE A 200 -26.36 6.81 22.34
CA ILE A 200 -26.90 8.15 22.56
C ILE A 200 -28.21 8.09 23.34
N SER A 201 -29.06 7.09 23.06
CA SER A 201 -30.33 6.87 23.73
C SER A 201 -30.68 5.38 23.83
N ALA A 202 -31.94 5.04 24.12
CA ALA A 202 -32.38 3.65 24.16
C ALA A 202 -32.17 2.96 22.80
N ASP A 203 -32.46 3.66 21.70
CA ASP A 203 -32.53 3.11 20.34
C ASP A 203 -31.55 3.78 19.35
N GLU A 204 -30.81 4.80 19.79
CA GLU A 204 -29.89 5.57 18.94
C GLU A 204 -28.42 5.31 19.30
N PHE A 205 -27.62 5.00 18.27
CA PHE A 205 -26.18 4.81 18.35
C PHE A 205 -25.48 5.66 17.31
N ARG A 206 -24.37 6.28 17.70
CA ARG A 206 -23.48 7.00 16.79
C ARG A 206 -22.22 6.18 16.55
N THR A 207 -21.91 5.92 15.30
CA THR A 207 -20.72 5.18 14.87
C THR A 207 -19.67 6.16 14.33
N GLU A 208 -18.42 5.94 14.72
CA GLU A 208 -17.24 6.67 14.27
C GLU A 208 -16.19 5.63 13.81
N GLU A 209 -15.68 5.77 12.60
CA GLU A 209 -14.58 4.96 12.07
C GLU A 209 -13.24 5.53 12.56
N LEU A 210 -12.35 4.67 13.09
CA LEU A 210 -11.09 5.12 13.71
C LEU A 210 -9.86 4.78 12.87
N LEU A 211 -9.64 3.51 12.52
CA LEU A 211 -8.52 3.05 11.71
C LEU A 211 -8.73 1.63 11.18
N ASP A 212 -8.00 1.26 10.14
CA ASP A 212 -7.95 -0.10 9.61
C ASP A 212 -7.11 -1.00 10.53
N VAL A 213 -7.62 -2.21 10.78
CA VAL A 213 -6.99 -3.19 11.68
C VAL A 213 -7.13 -4.61 11.14
N ARG A 214 -6.30 -5.51 11.67
CA ARG A 214 -6.38 -6.94 11.39
C ARG A 214 -6.35 -7.71 12.70
N PHE A 215 -7.47 -8.30 13.04
CA PHE A 215 -7.67 -9.11 14.23
C PHE A 215 -8.07 -10.53 13.84
N VAL A 216 -7.78 -11.47 14.73
CA VAL A 216 -8.33 -12.83 14.67
C VAL A 216 -9.87 -12.77 14.67
N PRO A 217 -10.57 -13.70 14.00
CA PRO A 217 -12.03 -13.64 13.91
C PRO A 217 -12.71 -13.82 15.27
N LEU A 218 -13.69 -12.97 15.56
CA LEU A 218 -14.62 -13.12 16.68
C LEU A 218 -15.62 -14.23 16.35
N VAL A 219 -15.38 -15.44 16.86
CA VAL A 219 -16.24 -16.61 16.62
C VAL A 219 -17.21 -16.79 17.79
N GLY A 220 -18.51 -16.89 17.50
CA GLY A 220 -19.57 -17.05 18.50
C GLY A 220 -20.97 -16.90 17.91
N ALA A 221 -21.99 -16.89 18.76
CA ALA A 221 -23.40 -16.82 18.38
C ALA A 221 -23.76 -15.58 17.55
N GLU A 222 -23.19 -14.41 17.90
CA GLU A 222 -23.33 -13.16 17.14
C GLU A 222 -22.00 -12.77 16.45
N GLY A 223 -21.18 -13.77 16.11
CA GLY A 223 -19.89 -13.60 15.45
C GLY A 223 -19.78 -14.46 14.19
N TRP A 224 -18.55 -14.74 13.77
CA TRP A 224 -18.29 -15.72 12.71
C TRP A 224 -18.72 -17.11 13.15
N ALA A 225 -19.26 -17.90 12.21
CA ALA A 225 -19.45 -19.32 12.42
C ALA A 225 -18.08 -19.97 12.68
N ALA A 226 -18.03 -20.91 13.63
CA ALA A 226 -16.84 -21.72 13.82
C ALA A 226 -16.56 -22.45 12.49
N LYS A 227 -15.34 -22.29 11.93
CA LYS A 227 -14.89 -23.18 10.87
C LYS A 227 -15.02 -24.60 11.41
N GLU A 228 -15.90 -25.41 10.81
CA GLU A 228 -15.88 -26.84 11.05
C GLU A 228 -14.45 -27.29 10.76
N ALA A 229 -13.84 -27.99 11.72
CA ALA A 229 -12.65 -28.74 11.44
C ALA A 229 -13.05 -29.73 10.35
N VAL A 230 -12.63 -29.46 9.11
CA VAL A 230 -12.70 -30.44 8.04
C VAL A 230 -11.77 -31.55 8.47
N GLU A 231 -12.32 -32.60 9.09
CA GLU A 231 -11.62 -33.87 9.19
C GLU A 231 -11.21 -34.27 7.77
N PRO A 232 -9.97 -34.73 7.54
CA PRO A 232 -9.62 -35.29 6.25
C PRO A 232 -10.52 -36.50 6.02
N ALA A 233 -11.42 -36.38 5.06
CA ALA A 233 -12.23 -37.51 4.62
C ALA A 233 -11.31 -38.69 4.30
N PRO A 234 -11.66 -39.93 4.71
CA PRO A 234 -10.83 -41.08 4.44
C PRO A 234 -10.58 -41.16 2.94
N ALA A 235 -9.30 -41.25 2.58
CA ALA A 235 -8.84 -41.31 1.21
C ALA A 235 -9.46 -42.54 0.51
N HIS A 236 -10.54 -42.31 -0.22
CA HIS A 236 -10.91 -43.19 -1.30
C HIS A 236 -9.93 -42.94 -2.44
N ILE A 237 -8.97 -43.84 -2.57
CA ILE A 237 -8.11 -43.94 -3.75
C ILE A 237 -9.02 -44.19 -4.96
N ARG A 238 -9.31 -43.11 -5.68
CA ARG A 238 -9.60 -43.10 -7.10
C ARG A 238 -8.66 -42.09 -7.76
N LYS A 239 -8.25 -42.42 -8.97
CA LYS A 239 -7.12 -41.85 -9.70
C LYS A 239 -7.55 -40.56 -10.44
N ASP A 240 -8.18 -39.62 -9.74
CA ASP A 240 -8.67 -38.37 -10.30
C ASP A 240 -7.83 -37.18 -9.76
N LEU A 241 -7.40 -36.29 -10.65
CA LEU A 241 -6.64 -35.08 -10.31
C LEU A 241 -7.44 -34.19 -9.35
N SER A 242 -6.76 -33.48 -8.43
CA SER A 242 -7.42 -32.44 -7.65
C SER A 242 -7.96 -31.34 -8.59
N PRO A 243 -9.01 -30.59 -8.22
CA PRO A 243 -9.53 -29.50 -9.05
C PRO A 243 -8.47 -28.48 -9.45
N ASP A 244 -7.53 -28.18 -8.54
CA ASP A 244 -6.43 -27.25 -8.78
C ASP A 244 -5.39 -27.85 -9.74
N ALA A 245 -5.10 -29.16 -9.64
CA ALA A 245 -4.21 -29.84 -10.58
C ALA A 245 -4.82 -29.92 -12.00
N ALA A 246 -6.13 -30.18 -12.11
CA ALA A 246 -6.83 -30.14 -13.38
C ALA A 246 -6.83 -28.73 -14.00
N LEU A 247 -6.96 -27.69 -13.17
CA LEU A 247 -6.88 -26.30 -13.61
C LEU A 247 -5.46 -25.93 -14.07
N ALA A 248 -4.43 -26.35 -13.34
CA ALA A 248 -3.03 -26.16 -13.73
C ALA A 248 -2.70 -26.85 -15.07
N GLU A 249 -3.21 -28.07 -15.30
CA GLU A 249 -3.13 -28.73 -16.60
C GLU A 249 -3.85 -27.94 -17.70
N ARG A 250 -5.00 -27.34 -17.39
CA ARG A 250 -5.72 -26.51 -18.37
C ARG A 250 -4.97 -25.21 -18.70
N ILE A 251 -4.33 -24.56 -17.71
CA ILE A 251 -3.40 -23.45 -17.94
C ILE A 251 -2.25 -23.92 -18.85
N ALA A 252 -1.70 -25.11 -18.59
CA ALA A 252 -0.67 -25.72 -19.43
C ALA A 252 -1.16 -26.15 -20.83
N GLN A 253 -2.45 -26.11 -21.13
CA GLN A 253 -2.98 -26.38 -22.47
C GLN A 253 -3.27 -25.09 -23.21
N VAL A 254 -3.86 -24.11 -22.52
CA VAL A 254 -4.32 -22.84 -23.11
C VAL A 254 -3.22 -21.79 -23.18
N GLY A 255 -2.26 -21.81 -22.24
CA GLY A 255 -1.17 -20.84 -22.21
C GLY A 255 -0.33 -20.87 -23.49
N GLU A 256 0.02 -19.70 -24.01
CA GLU A 256 0.89 -19.53 -25.17
C GLU A 256 2.34 -19.46 -24.69
N GLY A 257 2.98 -20.63 -24.62
CA GLY A 257 4.34 -20.77 -24.12
C GLY A 257 5.40 -20.20 -25.07
N PHE A 258 6.47 -19.64 -24.52
CA PHE A 258 7.61 -19.14 -25.29
C PHE A 258 8.95 -19.52 -24.65
N ALA A 259 9.98 -19.69 -25.49
CA ALA A 259 11.28 -20.19 -25.05
C ALA A 259 12.12 -19.09 -24.37
N ASP A 260 12.18 -17.90 -24.97
CA ASP A 260 12.99 -16.79 -24.47
C ASP A 260 12.31 -15.43 -24.74
N ILE A 261 12.62 -14.43 -23.89
CA ILE A 261 12.04 -13.09 -23.96
C ILE A 261 12.57 -12.30 -25.18
N GLU A 262 13.77 -12.61 -25.68
CA GLU A 262 14.38 -11.82 -26.74
C GLU A 262 13.73 -12.06 -28.10
N ASN A 263 13.31 -13.30 -28.35
CA ASN A 263 12.69 -13.77 -29.60
C ASN A 263 11.22 -14.13 -29.44
N VAL A 264 10.55 -13.62 -28.40
CA VAL A 264 9.14 -13.90 -28.14
C VAL A 264 8.26 -13.42 -29.31
N ASP A 265 7.36 -14.28 -29.79
CA ASP A 265 6.38 -13.90 -30.80
C ASP A 265 5.22 -13.15 -30.13
N LEU A 266 5.11 -11.85 -30.43
CA LEU A 266 4.07 -10.98 -29.91
C LEU A 266 2.86 -10.86 -30.84
N GLU A 267 2.88 -11.46 -32.03
CA GLU A 267 1.77 -11.34 -32.98
C GLU A 267 0.42 -11.81 -32.41
N PRO A 268 0.34 -12.95 -31.68
CA PRO A 268 -0.91 -13.39 -31.05
C PRO A 268 -1.44 -12.37 -30.03
N LEU A 269 -0.57 -11.84 -29.17
CA LEU A 269 -0.91 -10.81 -28.19
C LEU A 269 -1.40 -9.53 -28.88
N MET A 270 -0.71 -9.08 -29.92
CA MET A 270 -1.10 -7.88 -30.69
C MET A 270 -2.45 -8.06 -31.39
N ARG A 271 -2.78 -9.27 -31.84
CA ARG A 271 -4.12 -9.58 -32.36
C ARG A 271 -5.19 -9.46 -31.27
N ARG A 272 -4.94 -9.96 -30.07
CA ARG A 272 -5.89 -9.86 -28.93
C ARG A 272 -6.07 -8.44 -28.40
N ILE A 273 -4.99 -7.67 -28.30
CA ILE A 273 -5.04 -6.24 -27.94
C ILE A 273 -5.92 -5.46 -28.92
N GLY A 274 -5.96 -5.88 -30.19
CA GLY A 274 -6.87 -5.31 -31.19
C GLY A 274 -6.66 -3.80 -31.36
N ASP A 275 -7.74 -3.04 -31.30
CA ASP A 275 -7.74 -1.59 -31.48
C ASP A 275 -7.77 -0.81 -30.16
N ALA A 276 -7.45 -1.46 -29.03
CA ALA A 276 -7.37 -0.81 -27.73
C ALA A 276 -6.61 0.53 -27.80
N ARG A 277 -7.21 1.56 -27.23
CA ARG A 277 -6.67 2.91 -27.15
C ARG A 277 -5.70 3.04 -25.98
N ILE A 278 -5.95 2.31 -24.90
CA ILE A 278 -5.13 2.34 -23.69
C ILE A 278 -4.68 0.92 -23.38
N VAL A 279 -3.36 0.71 -23.28
CA VAL A 279 -2.79 -0.57 -22.85
C VAL A 279 -2.06 -0.38 -21.53
N LEU A 280 -2.56 -1.02 -20.49
CA LEU A 280 -1.99 -0.99 -19.15
C LEU A 280 -1.12 -2.24 -18.97
N ILE A 281 0.16 -2.05 -18.64
CA ILE A 281 1.13 -3.15 -18.52
C ILE A 281 1.68 -3.17 -17.10
N GLY A 282 1.29 -4.22 -16.38
CA GLY A 282 1.61 -4.46 -14.99
C GLY A 282 2.99 -5.03 -14.73
N GLU A 283 3.29 -5.17 -13.46
CA GLU A 283 4.34 -6.04 -12.94
C GLU A 283 3.96 -6.51 -11.54
N ALA A 284 4.30 -7.74 -11.18
CA ALA A 284 4.11 -8.26 -9.81
C ALA A 284 5.23 -7.83 -8.85
N SER A 285 6.31 -7.25 -9.38
CA SER A 285 7.33 -6.61 -8.56
C SER A 285 8.01 -5.43 -9.24
N HIS A 286 8.41 -4.41 -8.49
CA HIS A 286 9.16 -3.27 -9.04
C HIS A 286 10.64 -3.57 -9.32
N GLY A 287 11.14 -4.73 -8.90
CA GLY A 287 12.57 -5.04 -8.85
C GLY A 287 13.01 -6.22 -9.72
N THR A 288 12.18 -6.69 -10.65
CA THR A 288 12.42 -7.91 -11.45
C THR A 288 12.77 -7.62 -12.90
N SER A 289 13.97 -8.03 -13.34
CA SER A 289 14.54 -7.77 -14.67
C SER A 289 13.66 -8.26 -15.82
N GLU A 290 13.14 -9.49 -15.74
CA GLU A 290 12.34 -10.09 -16.81
C GLU A 290 11.02 -9.33 -17.05
N PHE A 291 10.43 -8.74 -16.01
CA PHE A 291 9.23 -7.91 -16.14
C PHE A 291 9.54 -6.67 -16.99
N TYR A 292 10.61 -5.92 -16.68
CA TYR A 292 11.01 -4.76 -17.50
C TYR A 292 11.33 -5.14 -18.94
N ARG A 293 12.08 -6.23 -19.17
CA ARG A 293 12.46 -6.66 -20.53
C ARG A 293 11.25 -7.05 -21.38
N LEU A 294 10.27 -7.74 -20.79
CA LEU A 294 9.08 -8.14 -21.54
C LEU A 294 8.11 -6.96 -21.72
N ARG A 295 7.98 -6.07 -20.72
CA ARG A 295 7.27 -4.78 -20.86
C ARG A 295 7.85 -3.94 -22.00
N GLU A 296 9.18 -3.87 -22.10
CA GLU A 296 9.88 -3.22 -23.21
C GLU A 296 9.45 -3.82 -24.55
N LYS A 297 9.57 -5.15 -24.74
CA LYS A 297 9.24 -5.82 -26.00
C LYS A 297 7.79 -5.58 -26.43
N ILE A 298 6.85 -5.71 -25.50
CA ILE A 298 5.41 -5.43 -25.74
C ILE A 298 5.23 -3.97 -26.16
N THR A 299 5.85 -3.04 -25.45
CA THR A 299 5.75 -1.60 -25.72
C THR A 299 6.33 -1.22 -27.07
N ARG A 300 7.47 -1.80 -27.45
CA ARG A 300 8.07 -1.62 -28.78
C ARG A 300 7.14 -2.09 -29.89
N ALA A 301 6.49 -3.25 -29.73
CA ALA A 301 5.52 -3.75 -30.68
C ALA A 301 4.26 -2.88 -30.76
N LEU A 302 3.75 -2.40 -29.61
CA LEU A 302 2.62 -1.45 -29.58
C LEU A 302 2.94 -0.17 -30.34
N ILE A 303 4.11 0.42 -30.11
CA ILE A 303 4.57 1.61 -30.82
C ILE A 303 4.72 1.33 -32.32
N ALA A 304 5.54 0.34 -32.68
CA ALA A 304 5.94 0.12 -34.06
C ALA A 304 4.81 -0.46 -34.94
N TRP A 305 3.93 -1.30 -34.38
CA TRP A 305 2.91 -2.02 -35.16
C TRP A 305 1.51 -1.43 -34.98
N LYS A 306 1.24 -0.74 -33.88
CA LYS A 306 -0.10 -0.20 -33.55
C LYS A 306 -0.16 1.32 -33.37
N GLY A 307 0.96 2.03 -33.53
CA GLY A 307 1.00 3.49 -33.58
C GLY A 307 0.69 4.17 -32.25
N PHE A 308 1.13 3.59 -31.13
CA PHE A 308 0.97 4.21 -29.81
C PHE A 308 1.77 5.51 -29.70
N SER A 309 1.13 6.56 -29.16
CA SER A 309 1.60 7.94 -29.24
C SER A 309 2.49 8.34 -28.06
N PHE A 310 2.27 7.72 -26.89
CA PHE A 310 3.09 7.98 -25.72
C PHE A 310 3.11 6.79 -24.76
N VAL A 311 4.19 6.72 -23.99
CA VAL A 311 4.37 5.82 -22.85
C VAL A 311 4.32 6.64 -21.57
N SER A 312 3.61 6.15 -20.58
CA SER A 312 3.47 6.78 -19.28
C SER A 312 3.81 5.78 -18.18
N ILE A 313 4.47 6.23 -17.13
CA ILE A 313 4.96 5.37 -16.04
C ILE A 313 4.42 5.80 -14.68
N GLU A 314 4.34 4.86 -13.75
CA GLU A 314 4.20 5.09 -12.30
C GLU A 314 5.49 5.72 -11.74
N GLY A 315 5.77 6.92 -12.20
CA GLY A 315 6.94 7.69 -11.86
C GLY A 315 6.63 9.17 -11.86
N ASP A 316 7.49 9.91 -11.18
CA ASP A 316 7.36 11.35 -11.04
C ASP A 316 7.47 12.07 -12.39
N TRP A 317 6.53 12.97 -12.64
CA TRP A 317 6.49 13.77 -13.88
C TRP A 317 7.79 14.53 -14.18
N PRO A 318 8.42 15.27 -13.24
CA PRO A 318 9.64 16.02 -13.57
C PRO A 318 10.81 15.14 -13.97
N ASP A 319 10.91 13.93 -13.40
CA ASP A 319 11.98 12.99 -13.73
C ASP A 319 11.72 12.32 -15.09
N ALA A 320 10.46 11.99 -15.38
CA ALA A 320 10.05 11.47 -16.68
C ALA A 320 10.19 12.51 -17.81
N ALA A 321 9.91 13.79 -17.55
CA ALA A 321 10.08 14.88 -18.52
C ALA A 321 11.52 15.01 -19.02
N ARG A 322 12.51 14.63 -18.20
CA ARG A 322 13.92 14.60 -18.63
C ARG A 322 14.22 13.46 -19.59
N ILE A 323 13.62 12.29 -19.36
CA ILE A 323 13.67 11.18 -20.30
C ILE A 323 12.98 11.59 -21.60
N ASP A 324 11.82 12.25 -21.51
CA ASP A 324 11.06 12.72 -22.66
C ASP A 324 11.87 13.67 -23.55
N ASN A 325 12.48 14.69 -22.95
CA ASN A 325 13.34 15.63 -23.66
C ASN A 325 14.47 14.91 -24.40
N TYR A 326 15.07 13.90 -23.75
CA TYR A 326 16.08 13.06 -24.39
C TYR A 326 15.51 12.21 -25.52
N VAL A 327 14.39 11.49 -25.34
CA VAL A 327 13.89 10.57 -26.39
C VAL A 327 13.24 11.31 -27.57
N ARG A 328 12.69 12.51 -27.37
CA ARG A 328 12.09 13.32 -28.45
C ARG A 328 13.07 14.30 -29.10
N HIS A 329 14.35 14.31 -28.70
CA HIS A 329 15.40 15.20 -29.21
C HIS A 329 15.03 16.68 -29.05
N LEU A 330 14.48 17.05 -27.89
CA LEU A 330 14.18 18.44 -27.56
C LEU A 330 15.43 19.13 -26.99
N ASP A 331 15.53 20.44 -27.16
CA ASP A 331 16.57 21.24 -26.50
C ASP A 331 16.18 21.48 -25.04
N TYR A 332 17.08 21.19 -24.10
CA TYR A 332 16.85 21.41 -22.68
C TYR A 332 18.14 21.82 -21.95
N ALA A 333 17.99 22.62 -20.89
CA ALA A 333 19.11 23.04 -20.06
C ALA A 333 19.63 21.87 -19.21
N PRO A 334 20.96 21.79 -18.96
CA PRO A 334 21.51 20.86 -17.97
C PRO A 334 20.86 21.08 -16.60
N SER A 335 20.53 19.99 -15.91
CA SER A 335 19.92 20.04 -14.58
C SER A 335 20.91 19.56 -13.51
N GLU A 336 20.85 20.18 -12.33
CA GLU A 336 21.72 19.91 -11.18
C GLU A 336 21.40 18.59 -10.46
N TRP A 337 20.20 18.01 -10.67
CA TRP A 337 19.83 16.72 -10.06
C TRP A 337 19.89 15.58 -11.08
N ALA A 338 19.80 14.33 -10.60
CA ALA A 338 19.68 13.16 -11.46
C ALA A 338 18.23 12.61 -11.43
N ALA A 339 17.65 12.30 -12.58
CA ALA A 339 16.32 11.71 -12.67
C ALA A 339 16.30 10.34 -11.97
N PHE A 340 15.24 10.08 -11.20
CA PHE A 340 15.02 8.86 -10.43
C PHE A 340 16.19 8.52 -9.48
N ALA A 341 16.78 9.55 -8.87
CA ALA A 341 17.86 9.41 -7.89
C ALA A 341 17.37 9.40 -6.43
N ARG A 342 16.06 9.54 -6.20
CA ARG A 342 15.43 9.36 -4.87
C ARG A 342 15.00 7.91 -4.69
N PHE A 343 14.77 7.51 -3.44
CA PHE A 343 14.22 6.19 -3.15
C PHE A 343 12.86 6.00 -3.86
N PRO A 344 12.61 4.82 -4.48
CA PRO A 344 13.57 3.74 -4.77
C PRO A 344 14.53 4.11 -5.92
N THR A 345 15.85 3.99 -5.70
CA THR A 345 16.86 4.40 -6.68
C THR A 345 17.08 3.43 -7.85
N TRP A 346 16.38 2.28 -7.87
CA TRP A 346 16.57 1.21 -8.87
C TRP A 346 15.36 0.99 -9.78
N MET A 347 14.16 1.42 -9.37
CA MET A 347 12.90 1.10 -10.06
C MET A 347 12.90 1.62 -11.51
N TRP A 348 13.20 2.90 -11.71
CA TRP A 348 13.29 3.48 -13.06
C TRP A 348 14.73 3.69 -13.53
N ARG A 349 15.70 3.57 -12.61
CA ARG A 349 17.13 3.82 -12.87
C ARG A 349 17.90 2.50 -12.86
N ASN A 350 17.62 1.68 -13.87
CA ASN A 350 18.27 0.39 -14.09
C ASN A 350 18.66 0.21 -15.56
N ARG A 351 19.37 -0.89 -15.86
CA ARG A 351 19.85 -1.20 -17.21
C ARG A 351 18.72 -1.46 -18.20
N GLU A 352 17.65 -2.10 -17.75
CA GLU A 352 16.50 -2.49 -18.56
C GLU A 352 15.73 -1.25 -19.06
N VAL A 353 15.40 -0.33 -18.16
CA VAL A 353 14.76 0.95 -18.52
C VAL A 353 15.69 1.78 -19.42
N ARG A 354 17.00 1.79 -19.13
CA ARG A 354 17.97 2.49 -19.99
C ARG A 354 17.99 1.95 -21.42
N ALA A 355 17.94 0.63 -21.59
CA ALA A 355 17.89 -0.01 -22.91
C ALA A 355 16.62 0.42 -23.67
N PHE A 356 15.46 0.44 -23.00
CA PHE A 356 14.23 0.94 -23.61
C PHE A 356 14.32 2.41 -24.03
N VAL A 357 14.86 3.27 -23.16
CA VAL A 357 15.00 4.71 -23.42
C VAL A 357 15.94 4.97 -24.60
N ASP A 358 17.05 4.25 -24.71
CA ASP A 358 17.97 4.36 -25.85
C ASP A 358 17.27 3.92 -27.15
N TRP A 359 16.55 2.79 -27.14
CA TRP A 359 15.77 2.35 -28.30
C TRP A 359 14.70 3.39 -28.70
N LEU A 360 13.98 3.96 -27.73
CA LEU A 360 12.92 4.95 -28.01
C LEU A 360 13.48 6.22 -28.64
N ARG A 361 14.66 6.66 -28.18
CA ARG A 361 15.37 7.79 -28.78
C ARG A 361 15.78 7.50 -30.23
N GLU A 362 16.32 6.32 -30.50
CA GLU A 362 16.69 5.89 -31.85
C GLU A 362 15.46 5.84 -32.76
N TYR A 363 14.38 5.19 -32.32
CA TYR A 363 13.11 5.10 -33.04
C TYR A 363 12.55 6.50 -33.38
N ASN A 364 12.52 7.40 -32.41
CA ASN A 364 12.06 8.78 -32.59
C ASN A 364 12.97 9.62 -33.51
N GLY A 365 14.25 9.25 -33.63
CA GLY A 365 15.19 9.88 -34.56
C GLY A 365 14.81 9.67 -36.02
N GLU A 366 14.09 8.58 -36.32
CA GLU A 366 13.59 8.24 -37.66
C GLU A 366 12.18 8.79 -37.94
N GLN A 367 11.52 9.39 -36.93
CA GLN A 367 10.16 9.95 -37.06
C GLN A 367 10.17 11.47 -37.25
N ASP A 368 9.15 11.96 -37.96
CA ASP A 368 8.81 13.37 -37.98
C ASP A 368 8.52 13.88 -36.56
N ALA A 369 8.88 15.13 -36.26
CA ALA A 369 8.74 15.71 -34.91
C ALA A 369 7.32 15.56 -34.32
N ALA A 370 6.28 15.68 -35.16
CA ALA A 370 4.88 15.53 -34.74
C ALA A 370 4.43 14.08 -34.46
N ARG A 371 5.23 13.09 -34.84
CA ARG A 371 4.95 11.65 -34.65
C ARG A 371 5.87 10.98 -33.63
N ARG A 372 6.81 11.73 -33.05
CA ARG A 372 7.70 11.22 -32.02
C ARG A 372 6.90 10.81 -30.80
N VAL A 373 7.17 9.60 -30.32
CA VAL A 373 6.52 9.02 -29.15
C VAL A 373 7.03 9.73 -27.91
N ALA A 374 6.11 10.21 -27.07
CA ALA A 374 6.43 10.90 -25.83
C ALA A 374 6.56 9.94 -24.64
N PHE A 375 7.22 10.41 -23.58
CA PHE A 375 7.43 9.69 -22.32
C PHE A 375 6.93 10.54 -21.15
N TYR A 376 6.03 10.03 -20.31
CA TYR A 376 5.44 10.81 -19.22
C TYR A 376 5.47 10.08 -17.88
N GLY A 377 5.52 10.83 -16.79
CA GLY A 377 5.24 10.31 -15.45
C GLY A 377 3.78 10.55 -15.11
N LEU A 378 3.15 9.70 -14.30
CA LEU A 378 1.79 9.91 -13.83
C LEU A 378 1.71 10.23 -12.34
N ASP A 379 2.80 10.02 -11.61
CA ASP A 379 2.81 9.98 -10.14
C ASP A 379 3.09 11.34 -9.49
N LEU A 380 2.82 11.44 -8.19
CA LEU A 380 2.70 12.70 -7.45
C LEU A 380 3.71 12.92 -6.31
N TYR A 381 4.86 12.24 -6.29
CA TYR A 381 5.82 12.35 -5.18
C TYR A 381 6.82 13.53 -5.30
N SER A 382 6.91 14.17 -6.47
CA SER A 382 7.91 15.21 -6.76
C SER A 382 7.43 16.64 -6.48
N LEU A 383 6.96 16.93 -5.26
CA LEU A 383 6.47 18.28 -4.87
C LEU A 383 7.50 19.39 -5.17
N TYR A 384 8.75 19.22 -4.73
CA TYR A 384 9.80 20.24 -4.91
C TYR A 384 10.23 20.42 -6.36
N ASN A 385 10.52 19.32 -7.06
CA ASN A 385 10.93 19.37 -8.47
C ASN A 385 9.83 19.99 -9.34
N SER A 386 8.56 19.74 -9.01
CA SER A 386 7.41 20.36 -9.68
C SER A 386 7.33 21.87 -9.42
N ILE A 387 7.58 22.33 -8.19
CA ILE A 387 7.69 23.77 -7.89
C ILE A 387 8.79 24.42 -8.74
N ARG A 388 9.98 23.82 -8.81
CA ARG A 388 11.12 24.36 -9.57
C ARG A 388 10.80 24.45 -11.06
N ALA A 389 10.22 23.41 -11.65
CA ALA A 389 9.79 23.40 -13.05
C ALA A 389 8.79 24.54 -13.37
N VAL A 390 7.81 24.79 -12.49
CA VAL A 390 6.87 25.92 -12.65
C VAL A 390 7.60 27.26 -12.59
N LEU A 391 8.54 27.43 -11.65
CA LEU A 391 9.29 28.67 -11.49
C LEU A 391 10.21 28.94 -12.69
N ASP A 392 10.94 27.94 -13.15
CA ASP A 392 11.87 28.06 -14.29
C ASP A 392 11.12 28.46 -15.57
N TYR A 393 9.94 27.87 -15.82
CA TYR A 393 9.08 28.28 -16.94
C TYR A 393 8.58 29.73 -16.80
N LEU A 394 8.11 30.11 -15.62
CA LEU A 394 7.57 31.44 -15.38
C LEU A 394 8.65 32.53 -15.40
N ASP A 395 9.87 32.24 -14.96
CA ASP A 395 10.98 33.20 -15.04
C ASP A 395 11.29 33.60 -16.48
N GLU A 396 11.05 32.71 -17.45
CA GLU A 396 11.21 33.02 -18.87
C GLU A 396 9.97 33.68 -19.48
N VAL A 397 8.76 33.18 -19.17
CA VAL A 397 7.53 33.54 -19.89
C VAL A 397 6.73 34.66 -19.22
N ASP A 398 6.71 34.73 -17.89
CA ASP A 398 6.06 35.78 -17.12
C ASP A 398 6.77 36.01 -15.76
N PRO A 399 7.88 36.79 -15.75
CA PRO A 399 8.69 37.02 -14.55
C PRO A 399 7.90 37.65 -13.39
N ARG A 400 6.81 38.37 -13.69
CA ARG A 400 5.93 38.95 -12.65
C ARG A 400 5.13 37.85 -11.96
N THR A 401 4.61 36.88 -12.70
CA THR A 401 3.95 35.71 -12.14
C THR A 401 4.93 34.78 -11.43
N ALA A 402 6.18 34.68 -11.90
CA ALA A 402 7.24 33.95 -11.20
C ALA A 402 7.48 34.48 -9.77
N GLN A 403 7.52 35.80 -9.59
CA GLN A 403 7.65 36.41 -8.26
C GLN A 403 6.48 36.05 -7.33
N ILE A 404 5.25 36.03 -7.86
CA ILE A 404 4.05 35.63 -7.11
C ILE A 404 4.12 34.14 -6.75
N ALA A 405 4.54 33.28 -7.69
CA ALA A 405 4.71 31.85 -7.45
C ALA A 405 5.75 31.57 -6.35
N ARG A 406 6.88 32.29 -6.32
CA ARG A 406 7.90 32.18 -5.26
C ARG A 406 7.34 32.53 -3.89
N LEU A 407 6.50 33.57 -3.80
CA LEU A 407 5.84 33.96 -2.55
C LEU A 407 4.81 32.91 -2.09
N ARG A 408 4.01 32.37 -3.03
CA ARG A 408 2.93 31.42 -2.73
C ARG A 408 3.44 30.02 -2.38
N TYR A 409 4.48 29.55 -3.06
CA TYR A 409 5.14 28.28 -2.75
C TYR A 409 6.15 28.40 -1.59
N GLY A 410 6.47 29.62 -1.14
CA GLY A 410 7.44 29.88 -0.08
C GLY A 410 7.15 29.16 1.25
N CYS A 411 5.88 28.86 1.52
CA CYS A 411 5.48 28.13 2.72
C CYS A 411 5.77 26.61 2.65
N LEU A 412 6.02 26.07 1.45
CA LEU A 412 6.42 24.67 1.20
C LEU A 412 7.95 24.50 1.17
N THR A 413 8.70 25.60 1.03
CA THR A 413 10.17 25.63 0.95
C THR A 413 10.89 25.00 2.15
N PRO A 414 10.44 25.14 3.42
CA PRO A 414 11.09 24.51 4.56
C PRO A 414 11.04 22.97 4.58
N TRP A 415 10.16 22.36 3.78
CA TRP A 415 9.88 20.91 3.82
C TRP A 415 10.44 20.15 2.62
N GLN A 416 11.30 20.80 1.83
CA GLN A 416 11.86 20.26 0.59
C GLN A 416 12.63 18.95 0.77
N SER A 417 13.28 18.75 1.92
CA SER A 417 14.07 17.55 2.21
C SER A 417 13.28 16.41 2.83
N ASP A 418 12.09 16.69 3.40
CA ASP A 418 11.23 15.68 4.03
C ASP A 418 9.74 16.10 3.95
N PRO A 419 9.07 15.81 2.83
CA PRO A 419 7.65 16.13 2.63
C PRO A 419 6.70 15.40 3.59
N ALA A 420 7.10 14.28 4.20
CA ALA A 420 6.31 13.61 5.23
C ALA A 420 6.20 14.49 6.49
N THR A 421 7.25 15.25 6.82
CA THR A 421 7.22 16.20 7.93
C THR A 421 6.24 17.37 7.68
N TYR A 422 6.01 17.78 6.43
CA TYR A 422 4.95 18.75 6.10
C TYR A 422 3.57 18.24 6.51
N GLY A 423 3.25 16.99 6.18
CA GLY A 423 1.98 16.39 6.57
C GLY A 423 1.76 16.40 8.09
N ARG A 424 2.79 16.08 8.90
CA ARG A 424 2.74 16.22 10.36
C ARG A 424 2.53 17.66 10.84
N ALA A 425 3.19 18.62 10.20
CA ALA A 425 3.09 20.04 10.55
C ALA A 425 1.72 20.63 10.20
N ALA A 426 1.12 20.23 9.07
CA ALA A 426 -0.20 20.67 8.63
C ALA A 426 -1.31 20.29 9.62
N LEU A 427 -1.18 19.15 10.33
CA LEU A 427 -2.13 18.69 11.36
C LEU A 427 -2.17 19.55 12.62
N SER A 428 -1.09 20.29 12.92
CA SER A 428 -0.97 21.10 14.14
C SER A 428 -1.81 22.39 14.10
N GLY A 429 -2.44 22.71 12.96
CA GLY A 429 -3.22 23.93 12.75
C GLY A 429 -2.37 25.20 12.54
N ALA A 430 -1.07 25.15 12.80
CA ALA A 430 -0.15 26.28 12.64
C ALA A 430 0.17 26.63 11.16
N TYR A 431 -0.16 25.75 10.22
CA TYR A 431 0.18 25.87 8.78
C TYR A 431 -1.04 25.83 7.84
N ARG A 432 -2.23 26.21 8.33
CA ARG A 432 -3.49 26.26 7.57
C ARG A 432 -3.50 27.17 6.31
N SER A 433 -2.40 27.84 5.98
CA SER A 433 -2.34 28.86 4.94
C SER A 433 -1.81 28.39 3.58
N CYS A 434 -1.09 27.26 3.45
CA CYS A 434 -0.48 26.90 2.16
C CYS A 434 -1.47 26.47 1.08
N GLU A 435 -2.53 25.76 1.45
CA GLU A 435 -3.55 25.20 0.54
C GLU A 435 -4.14 26.26 -0.39
N GLU A 436 -4.58 27.39 0.17
CA GLU A 436 -5.17 28.50 -0.58
C GLU A 436 -4.17 29.13 -1.55
N HIS A 437 -2.90 29.25 -1.15
CA HIS A 437 -1.84 29.83 -1.99
C HIS A 437 -1.47 28.90 -3.16
N VAL A 438 -1.42 27.59 -2.94
CA VAL A 438 -1.15 26.58 -3.97
C VAL A 438 -2.31 26.49 -4.97
N ALA A 439 -3.55 26.44 -4.48
CA ALA A 439 -4.75 26.41 -5.32
C ALA A 439 -4.88 27.69 -6.17
N HIS A 440 -4.61 28.87 -5.59
CA HIS A 440 -4.60 30.14 -6.34
C HIS A 440 -3.52 30.17 -7.42
N MET A 441 -2.35 29.55 -7.20
CA MET A 441 -1.31 29.48 -8.22
C MET A 441 -1.74 28.64 -9.43
N LEU A 442 -2.36 27.48 -9.19
CA LEU A 442 -2.94 26.67 -10.25
C LEU A 442 -4.06 27.42 -11.01
N SER A 443 -4.95 28.10 -10.28
CA SER A 443 -6.03 28.90 -10.87
C SER A 443 -5.49 30.04 -11.76
N ASP A 444 -4.44 30.72 -11.34
CA ASP A 444 -3.84 31.81 -12.11
C ASP A 444 -3.16 31.31 -13.41
N LEU A 445 -2.49 30.15 -13.37
CA LEU A 445 -1.96 29.50 -14.58
C LEU A 445 -3.08 29.08 -15.54
N MET A 446 -4.15 28.49 -15.02
CA MET A 446 -5.32 28.09 -15.82
C MET A 446 -6.05 29.30 -16.42
N GLY A 447 -6.17 30.40 -15.68
CA GLY A 447 -6.77 31.65 -16.15
C GLY A 447 -6.00 32.31 -17.30
N LYS A 448 -4.70 32.01 -17.44
CA LYS A 448 -3.85 32.52 -18.52
C LYS A 448 -3.62 31.53 -19.67
N ARG A 449 -4.33 30.40 -19.68
CA ARG A 449 -4.19 29.31 -20.67
C ARG A 449 -4.19 29.76 -22.13
N GLN A 450 -5.13 30.63 -22.52
CA GLN A 450 -5.21 31.10 -23.91
C GLN A 450 -4.03 32.01 -24.31
N ALA A 451 -3.43 32.73 -23.37
CA ALA A 451 -2.31 33.62 -23.63
C ALA A 451 -0.99 32.85 -23.78
N TYR A 452 -0.75 31.84 -22.92
CA TYR A 452 0.50 31.09 -22.90
C TYR A 452 0.53 29.93 -23.92
N ALA A 453 -0.58 29.21 -24.11
CA ALA A 453 -0.65 28.10 -25.07
C ALA A 453 -0.48 28.56 -26.54
N ARG A 454 -0.72 29.85 -26.85
CA ARG A 454 -0.49 30.43 -28.18
C ARG A 454 0.98 30.67 -28.50
N HIS A 455 1.85 30.69 -27.50
CA HIS A 455 3.28 30.93 -27.66
C HIS A 455 4.09 29.62 -27.67
N ASP A 456 3.78 28.67 -26.76
CA ASP A 456 4.46 27.38 -26.66
C ASP A 456 3.60 26.35 -25.90
N GLY A 457 2.82 25.55 -26.65
CA GLY A 457 1.82 24.63 -26.08
C GLY A 457 2.40 23.45 -25.28
N GLU A 458 3.58 22.95 -25.63
CA GLU A 458 4.24 21.82 -24.93
C GLU A 458 4.84 22.27 -23.60
N ARG A 459 5.60 23.38 -23.59
CA ARG A 459 6.16 23.93 -22.34
C ARG A 459 5.06 24.41 -21.40
N PHE A 460 3.96 24.93 -21.95
CA PHE A 460 2.79 25.29 -21.17
C PHE A 460 2.09 24.07 -20.54
N LEU A 461 1.94 22.96 -21.28
CA LEU A 461 1.41 21.71 -20.72
C LEU A 461 2.28 21.24 -19.55
N ASP A 462 3.60 21.23 -19.72
CA ASP A 462 4.54 20.84 -18.67
C ASP A 462 4.39 21.72 -17.42
N ALA A 463 4.36 23.04 -17.57
CA ALA A 463 4.17 23.95 -16.44
C ALA A 463 2.82 23.78 -15.73
N VAL A 464 1.72 23.58 -16.47
CA VAL A 464 0.40 23.33 -15.88
C VAL A 464 0.36 22.00 -15.14
N GLN A 465 0.94 20.95 -15.71
CA GLN A 465 0.95 19.64 -15.08
C GLN A 465 1.79 19.64 -13.80
N ASN A 466 2.96 20.28 -13.82
CA ASN A 466 3.75 20.50 -12.61
C ASN A 466 2.96 21.30 -11.56
N ALA A 467 2.17 22.32 -11.93
CA ALA A 467 1.33 23.05 -10.97
C ALA A 467 0.20 22.18 -10.39
N LYS A 468 -0.44 21.32 -11.20
CA LYS A 468 -1.42 20.34 -10.71
C LYS A 468 -0.80 19.34 -9.75
N LEU A 469 0.42 18.88 -10.03
CA LEU A 469 1.20 18.01 -9.15
C LEU A 469 1.51 18.66 -7.82
N VAL A 470 1.88 19.94 -7.80
CA VAL A 470 2.10 20.66 -6.53
C VAL A 470 0.83 20.69 -5.67
N ALA A 471 -0.32 20.96 -6.28
CA ALA A 471 -1.61 20.95 -5.60
C ALA A 471 -2.00 19.55 -5.10
N GLY A 472 -1.87 18.53 -5.95
CA GLY A 472 -2.18 17.14 -5.60
C GLY A 472 -1.25 16.57 -4.53
N ALA A 473 0.05 16.85 -4.63
CA ALA A 473 1.06 16.40 -3.68
C ALA A 473 0.89 17.06 -2.29
N GLU A 474 0.58 18.36 -2.23
CA GLU A 474 0.25 19.04 -0.97
C GLU A 474 -0.93 18.36 -0.27
N GLN A 475 -2.03 18.16 -0.99
CA GLN A 475 -3.22 17.48 -0.47
C GLN A 475 -2.91 16.04 -0.04
N TYR A 476 -2.12 15.32 -0.84
CA TYR A 476 -1.69 13.95 -0.53
C TYR A 476 -0.89 13.87 0.77
N TYR A 477 0.12 14.70 0.96
CA TYR A 477 0.93 14.69 2.18
C TYR A 477 0.12 15.04 3.43
N ARG A 478 -0.91 15.88 3.30
CA ARG A 478 -1.85 16.17 4.39
C ARG A 478 -2.75 14.98 4.72
N ILE A 479 -3.27 14.29 3.71
CA ILE A 479 -4.21 13.15 3.87
C ILE A 479 -3.50 11.86 4.29
N MET A 480 -2.21 11.70 3.97
CA MET A 480 -1.39 10.54 4.36
C MET A 480 -1.43 10.20 5.86
N TYR A 481 -1.73 11.19 6.72
CA TYR A 481 -1.86 11.01 8.17
C TYR A 481 -3.28 10.72 8.67
N TYR A 482 -4.29 10.83 7.80
CA TYR A 482 -5.71 10.61 8.13
C TYR A 482 -6.22 9.23 7.67
N GLY A 483 -5.48 8.48 6.84
CA GLY A 483 -5.79 7.08 6.48
C GLY A 483 -5.19 6.63 5.13
N SER A 484 -4.76 5.36 5.04
CA SER A 484 -4.09 4.76 3.88
C SER A 484 -4.97 4.72 2.62
N ARG A 485 -6.28 4.47 2.77
CA ARG A 485 -7.24 4.40 1.66
C ARG A 485 -7.45 5.75 0.97
N ALA A 486 -7.56 6.83 1.73
CA ALA A 486 -7.79 8.16 1.18
C ALA A 486 -6.58 8.67 0.39
N SER A 487 -5.36 8.41 0.88
CA SER A 487 -4.12 8.70 0.14
C SER A 487 -3.99 7.83 -1.11
N TRP A 488 -4.37 6.55 -1.04
CA TRP A 488 -4.36 5.64 -2.20
C TRP A 488 -5.30 6.13 -3.31
N ASN A 489 -6.56 6.38 -2.97
CA ASN A 489 -7.57 6.83 -3.94
C ASN A 489 -7.20 8.15 -4.58
N LEU A 490 -6.64 9.09 -3.81
CA LEU A 490 -6.16 10.36 -4.35
C LEU A 490 -5.02 10.14 -5.37
N ARG A 491 -4.08 9.24 -5.06
CA ARG A 491 -2.94 8.94 -5.93
C ARG A 491 -3.37 8.36 -7.27
N ASP A 492 -4.18 7.31 -7.25
CA ASP A 492 -4.64 6.67 -8.48
C ASP A 492 -5.60 7.56 -9.28
N THR A 493 -6.43 8.37 -8.60
CA THR A 493 -7.25 9.39 -9.27
C THR A 493 -6.37 10.42 -9.97
N HIS A 494 -5.28 10.86 -9.33
CA HIS A 494 -4.33 11.79 -9.95
C HIS A 494 -3.66 11.19 -11.19
N MET A 495 -3.18 9.94 -11.12
CA MET A 495 -2.59 9.25 -12.28
C MET A 495 -3.60 9.17 -13.44
N PHE A 496 -4.86 8.83 -13.14
CA PHE A 496 -5.93 8.74 -14.13
C PHE A 496 -6.28 10.10 -14.77
N GLU A 497 -6.44 11.16 -13.98
CA GLU A 497 -6.73 12.51 -14.52
C GLU A 497 -5.56 13.07 -15.34
N THR A 498 -4.32 12.72 -14.96
CA THR A 498 -3.12 13.04 -15.75
C THR A 498 -3.15 12.30 -17.09
N LEU A 499 -3.47 11.00 -17.09
CA LEU A 499 -3.63 10.22 -18.33
C LEU A 499 -4.71 10.81 -19.25
N LYS A 500 -5.86 11.21 -18.71
CA LYS A 500 -6.91 11.91 -19.49
C LYS A 500 -6.41 13.21 -20.09
N THR A 501 -5.68 14.01 -19.31
CA THR A 501 -5.07 15.26 -19.80
C THR A 501 -4.11 15.00 -20.96
N LEU A 502 -3.31 13.93 -20.90
CA LEU A 502 -2.41 13.51 -21.98
C LEU A 502 -3.18 13.05 -23.23
N LEU A 503 -4.21 12.23 -23.07
CA LEU A 503 -5.07 11.77 -24.16
C LEU A 503 -5.78 12.95 -24.86
N ASP A 504 -6.22 13.95 -24.11
CA ASP A 504 -6.84 15.16 -24.67
C ASP A 504 -5.81 16.02 -25.41
N HIS A 505 -4.59 16.13 -24.88
CA HIS A 505 -3.50 16.89 -25.49
C HIS A 505 -3.02 16.30 -26.82
N HIS A 506 -2.78 14.99 -26.85
CA HIS A 506 -2.38 14.27 -28.07
C HIS A 506 -3.54 14.05 -29.05
N GLY A 507 -4.78 14.27 -28.60
CA GLY A 507 -5.99 14.26 -29.41
C GLY A 507 -6.72 12.92 -29.43
N PRO A 508 -7.94 12.88 -30.01
CA PRO A 508 -8.84 11.73 -29.87
C PRO A 508 -8.32 10.44 -30.52
N ALA A 509 -7.41 10.53 -31.47
CA ALA A 509 -6.79 9.38 -32.13
C ALA A 509 -5.55 8.83 -31.40
N SER A 510 -5.08 9.51 -30.34
CA SER A 510 -3.88 9.08 -29.62
C SER A 510 -4.13 7.79 -28.85
N LYS A 511 -3.11 6.94 -28.78
CA LYS A 511 -3.10 5.73 -27.96
C LYS A 511 -2.02 5.78 -26.89
N ALA A 512 -2.32 5.28 -25.71
CA ALA A 512 -1.50 5.39 -24.51
C ALA A 512 -1.03 4.03 -23.99
N ILE A 513 0.24 3.96 -23.60
CA ILE A 513 0.80 2.82 -22.86
C ILE A 513 1.04 3.28 -21.43
N VAL A 514 0.61 2.50 -20.44
CA VAL A 514 0.84 2.78 -19.01
C VAL A 514 1.64 1.65 -18.39
N TRP A 515 2.79 1.94 -17.80
CA TRP A 515 3.56 0.99 -16.98
C TRP A 515 3.38 1.34 -15.51
N ALA A 516 2.75 0.46 -14.75
CA ALA A 516 2.62 0.60 -13.30
C ALA A 516 2.53 -0.79 -12.67
N HIS A 517 2.54 -0.86 -11.34
CA HIS A 517 2.41 -2.14 -10.64
C HIS A 517 1.06 -2.83 -10.95
N ASN A 518 0.97 -4.16 -10.83
CA ASN A 518 -0.28 -4.93 -10.98
C ASN A 518 -1.43 -4.36 -10.10
N SER A 519 -1.09 -3.88 -8.90
CA SER A 519 -2.03 -3.24 -7.96
C SER A 519 -2.63 -1.93 -8.47
N HIS A 520 -1.96 -1.25 -9.40
CA HIS A 520 -2.46 -0.01 -10.01
C HIS A 520 -3.23 -0.29 -11.30
N ILE A 521 -2.74 -1.17 -12.17
CA ILE A 521 -3.30 -1.38 -13.51
C ILE A 521 -4.40 -2.44 -13.61
N GLY A 522 -4.47 -3.37 -12.65
CA GLY A 522 -5.55 -4.34 -12.57
C GLY A 522 -6.87 -3.68 -12.20
N ASN A 523 -8.00 -4.33 -12.42
CA ASN A 523 -9.28 -3.81 -11.93
C ASN A 523 -9.40 -3.97 -10.39
N ALA A 524 -9.27 -2.89 -9.62
CA ALA A 524 -9.40 -2.93 -8.15
C ALA A 524 -10.73 -3.53 -7.65
N ALA A 525 -11.82 -3.37 -8.39
CA ALA A 525 -13.11 -3.96 -8.03
C ALA A 525 -13.10 -5.51 -8.02
N ALA A 526 -12.09 -6.13 -8.62
CA ALA A 526 -11.88 -7.57 -8.64
C ALA A 526 -10.95 -8.09 -7.52
N THR A 527 -10.45 -7.19 -6.65
CA THR A 527 -9.45 -7.49 -5.62
C THR A 527 -9.93 -7.04 -4.24
N ASP A 528 -9.17 -7.39 -3.19
CA ASP A 528 -9.38 -6.86 -1.83
C ASP A 528 -9.32 -5.33 -1.74
N MET A 529 -8.74 -4.65 -2.73
CA MET A 529 -8.77 -3.18 -2.81
C MET A 529 -10.22 -2.69 -2.95
N GLY A 530 -11.00 -3.28 -3.86
CA GLY A 530 -12.41 -2.94 -4.04
C GLY A 530 -13.25 -3.20 -2.78
N ALA A 531 -12.96 -4.28 -2.05
CA ALA A 531 -13.61 -4.58 -0.77
C ALA A 531 -13.29 -3.53 0.31
N ARG A 532 -12.06 -3.00 0.31
CA ARG A 532 -11.63 -1.83 1.11
C ARG A 532 -12.19 -0.52 0.58
N GLY A 533 -12.83 -0.50 -0.58
CA GLY A 533 -13.23 0.68 -1.33
C GLY A 533 -12.06 1.59 -1.72
N GLU A 534 -10.89 0.98 -1.92
CA GLU A 534 -9.78 1.53 -2.67
C GLU A 534 -10.08 1.41 -4.17
N ILE A 535 -9.70 2.42 -4.94
CA ILE A 535 -9.78 2.44 -6.41
C ILE A 535 -8.37 2.49 -6.99
N ASN A 536 -8.23 2.10 -8.25
CA ASN A 536 -6.97 2.23 -8.96
C ASN A 536 -7.16 2.72 -10.40
N ILE A 537 -6.06 3.15 -11.03
CA ILE A 537 -6.08 3.64 -12.41
C ILE A 537 -6.63 2.57 -13.38
N GLY A 538 -6.39 1.28 -13.14
CA GLY A 538 -6.92 0.19 -13.93
C GLY A 538 -8.45 0.14 -13.95
N GLN A 539 -9.07 0.20 -12.78
CA GLN A 539 -10.52 0.31 -12.64
C GLN A 539 -11.04 1.60 -13.29
N LEU A 540 -10.44 2.76 -12.98
CA LEU A 540 -10.88 4.06 -13.50
C LEU A 540 -10.81 4.10 -15.03
N CYS A 541 -9.77 3.53 -15.63
CA CYS A 541 -9.67 3.39 -17.09
C CYS A 541 -10.80 2.54 -17.65
N ARG A 542 -11.08 1.37 -17.06
CA ARG A 542 -12.18 0.50 -17.51
C ARG A 542 -13.54 1.17 -17.38
N ASP A 543 -13.79 1.87 -16.28
CA ASP A 543 -15.05 2.56 -16.03
C ASP A 543 -15.28 3.71 -17.04
N ALA A 544 -14.21 4.41 -17.45
CA ALA A 544 -14.30 5.55 -18.34
C ALA A 544 -14.21 5.21 -19.84
N PHE A 545 -13.45 4.19 -20.22
CA PHE A 545 -13.13 3.87 -21.62
C PHE A 545 -13.60 2.47 -22.06
N GLY A 546 -14.11 1.64 -21.13
CA GLY A 546 -14.69 0.33 -21.45
C GLY A 546 -13.74 -0.59 -22.21
N ASP A 547 -14.20 -1.11 -23.34
CA ASP A 547 -13.46 -2.07 -24.18
C ASP A 547 -12.24 -1.48 -24.90
N GLU A 548 -12.08 -0.14 -24.90
CA GLU A 548 -10.87 0.52 -25.43
C GLU A 548 -9.64 0.32 -24.54
N VAL A 549 -9.79 -0.29 -23.35
CA VAL A 549 -8.70 -0.59 -22.42
C VAL A 549 -8.33 -2.05 -22.51
N TYR A 550 -7.03 -2.35 -22.49
CA TYR A 550 -6.50 -3.70 -22.36
C TYR A 550 -5.43 -3.74 -21.27
N SER A 551 -5.61 -4.54 -20.22
CA SER A 551 -4.64 -4.64 -19.12
C SER A 551 -3.93 -5.99 -19.08
N ILE A 552 -2.62 -5.96 -18.90
CA ILE A 552 -1.74 -7.12 -18.89
C ILE A 552 -1.11 -7.23 -17.50
N GLY A 553 -1.45 -8.27 -16.73
CA GLY A 553 -0.82 -8.58 -15.44
C GLY A 553 0.39 -9.49 -15.60
N PHE A 554 1.29 -9.51 -14.61
CA PHE A 554 2.46 -10.39 -14.59
C PHE A 554 2.53 -11.21 -13.29
N GLY A 555 3.22 -12.35 -13.32
CA GLY A 555 3.47 -13.18 -12.13
C GLY A 555 4.77 -13.96 -12.19
N THR A 556 5.25 -14.38 -11.02
CA THR A 556 6.42 -15.26 -10.86
C THR A 556 6.30 -16.14 -9.61
N ASP A 557 6.92 -17.32 -9.61
CA ASP A 557 6.92 -18.23 -8.46
C ASP A 557 8.09 -17.93 -7.51
N HIS A 558 9.31 -17.86 -8.05
CA HIS A 558 10.53 -17.71 -7.27
C HIS A 558 11.64 -16.98 -8.04
N GLY A 559 12.77 -16.76 -7.36
CA GLY A 559 13.95 -16.13 -7.95
C GLY A 559 14.55 -15.07 -7.07
N THR A 560 14.93 -13.93 -7.66
CA THR A 560 15.44 -12.76 -6.92
C THR A 560 14.76 -11.46 -7.36
N VAL A 561 14.69 -10.51 -6.45
CA VAL A 561 14.09 -9.19 -6.66
C VAL A 561 14.97 -8.11 -6.02
N ALA A 562 15.10 -6.95 -6.67
CA ALA A 562 15.68 -5.76 -6.05
C ALA A 562 14.64 -5.06 -5.17
N ALA A 563 14.85 -5.04 -3.86
CA ALA A 563 13.93 -4.41 -2.90
C ALA A 563 14.67 -4.00 -1.63
N ALA A 564 14.12 -3.03 -0.89
CA ALA A 564 14.59 -2.71 0.45
C ALA A 564 13.82 -3.49 1.53
N THR A 565 14.39 -3.61 2.72
CA THR A 565 13.67 -4.13 3.90
C THR A 565 12.73 -3.09 4.51
N ASP A 566 13.13 -1.83 4.50
CA ASP A 566 12.41 -0.69 5.06
C ASP A 566 12.36 0.47 4.08
N TRP A 567 11.42 1.39 4.31
CA TRP A 567 11.30 2.62 3.52
C TRP A 567 12.57 3.46 3.64
N ASP A 568 13.02 4.05 2.53
CA ASP A 568 14.33 4.75 2.42
C ASP A 568 15.56 3.88 2.75
N GLY A 569 15.39 2.56 2.88
CA GLY A 569 16.49 1.63 3.07
C GLY A 569 17.33 1.41 1.81
N GLU A 570 18.52 0.81 2.00
CA GLU A 570 19.36 0.41 0.87
C GLU A 570 18.69 -0.67 0.03
N MET A 571 19.02 -0.68 -1.27
CA MET A 571 18.57 -1.74 -2.16
C MET A 571 19.30 -3.03 -1.88
N GLU A 572 18.55 -4.11 -1.68
CA GLU A 572 19.07 -5.46 -1.50
C GLU A 572 18.59 -6.36 -2.65
N VAL A 573 19.43 -7.31 -3.05
CA VAL A 573 18.98 -8.44 -3.89
C VAL A 573 18.41 -9.50 -2.96
N LYS A 574 17.10 -9.65 -2.96
CA LYS A 574 16.37 -10.53 -2.03
C LYS A 574 15.82 -11.76 -2.76
N HIS A 575 15.80 -12.89 -2.07
CA HIS A 575 15.19 -14.12 -2.60
C HIS A 575 13.68 -14.07 -2.49
N VAL A 576 12.99 -14.25 -3.61
CA VAL A 576 11.53 -14.41 -3.64
C VAL A 576 11.20 -15.84 -3.19
N ARG A 577 10.36 -15.98 -2.16
CA ARG A 577 9.92 -17.29 -1.67
C ARG A 577 9.08 -17.98 -2.74
N PRO A 578 9.05 -19.33 -2.81
CA PRO A 578 8.10 -20.04 -3.67
C PRO A 578 6.65 -19.60 -3.42
N ALA A 579 5.81 -19.64 -4.46
CA ALA A 579 4.43 -19.20 -4.35
C ALA A 579 3.64 -19.99 -3.30
N LEU A 580 2.73 -19.29 -2.62
CA LEU A 580 1.91 -19.88 -1.57
C LEU A 580 0.85 -20.82 -2.15
N ALA A 581 0.58 -21.91 -1.44
CA ALA A 581 -0.52 -22.81 -1.79
C ALA A 581 -1.85 -22.03 -1.86
N GLY A 582 -2.62 -22.27 -2.93
CA GLY A 582 -3.88 -21.57 -3.16
C GLY A 582 -3.76 -20.23 -3.90
N SER A 583 -2.56 -19.78 -4.26
CA SER A 583 -2.35 -18.58 -5.08
C SER A 583 -2.44 -18.87 -6.59
N TYR A 584 -2.64 -17.83 -7.40
CA TYR A 584 -2.58 -17.96 -8.86
C TYR A 584 -1.17 -18.30 -9.36
N GLU A 585 -0.14 -17.75 -8.71
CA GLU A 585 1.25 -18.07 -9.01
C GLU A 585 1.52 -19.56 -8.80
N ARG A 586 0.96 -20.16 -7.74
CA ARG A 586 1.11 -21.58 -7.49
C ARG A 586 0.46 -22.44 -8.59
N LEU A 587 -0.73 -22.06 -9.06
CA LEU A 587 -1.39 -22.74 -10.18
C LEU A 587 -0.57 -22.61 -11.47
N CYS A 588 0.01 -21.44 -11.73
CA CYS A 588 0.85 -21.21 -12.91
C CYS A 588 2.17 -22.02 -12.81
N HIS A 589 2.78 -22.09 -11.64
CA HIS A 589 3.96 -22.93 -11.39
C HIS A 589 3.65 -24.42 -11.62
N GLU A 590 2.53 -24.89 -11.07
CA GLU A 590 2.10 -26.29 -11.20
C GLU A 590 1.67 -26.67 -12.62
N SER A 591 1.47 -25.69 -13.51
CA SER A 591 1.29 -25.95 -14.95
C SER A 591 2.54 -26.59 -15.60
N GLY A 592 3.70 -26.51 -14.93
CA GLY A 592 4.96 -27.05 -15.42
C GLY A 592 5.57 -26.27 -16.58
N ARG A 593 5.01 -25.10 -16.93
CA ARG A 593 5.53 -24.23 -17.98
C ARG A 593 6.32 -23.06 -17.39
N ALA A 594 7.57 -22.93 -17.83
CA ALA A 594 8.44 -21.87 -17.35
C ALA A 594 7.98 -20.46 -17.73
N ARG A 595 7.39 -20.28 -18.92
CA ARG A 595 7.01 -18.96 -19.45
C ARG A 595 5.82 -19.08 -20.40
N PHE A 596 4.80 -18.24 -20.24
CA PHE A 596 3.66 -18.20 -21.16
C PHE A 596 2.86 -16.90 -21.05
N PHE A 597 2.12 -16.57 -22.11
CA PHE A 597 0.97 -15.68 -22.05
C PHE A 597 -0.30 -16.49 -21.75
N LEU A 598 -1.16 -15.97 -20.89
CA LEU A 598 -2.44 -16.56 -20.54
C LEU A 598 -3.54 -15.58 -20.94
N PRO A 599 -4.25 -15.84 -22.05
CA PRO A 599 -5.41 -15.06 -22.43
C PRO A 599 -6.51 -15.25 -21.37
N LEU A 600 -7.01 -14.14 -20.81
CA LEU A 600 -8.11 -14.16 -19.83
C LEU A 600 -9.40 -13.59 -20.44
N ARG A 601 -9.28 -12.51 -21.21
CA ARG A 601 -10.41 -11.94 -21.97
C ARG A 601 -10.79 -12.88 -23.11
N GLY A 602 -12.03 -13.33 -23.11
CA GLY A 602 -12.55 -14.25 -24.15
C GLY A 602 -11.93 -15.65 -24.10
N ALA A 603 -11.37 -16.04 -22.95
CA ALA A 603 -10.84 -17.38 -22.72
C ALA A 603 -11.95 -18.45 -22.75
N ASP A 604 -11.54 -19.71 -22.86
CA ASP A 604 -12.46 -20.85 -22.77
C ASP A 604 -13.26 -20.84 -21.45
N ALA A 605 -14.51 -21.31 -21.51
CA ALA A 605 -15.44 -21.28 -20.40
C ALA A 605 -14.93 -22.07 -19.18
N ASP A 606 -14.24 -23.20 -19.37
CA ASP A 606 -13.74 -24.03 -18.28
C ASP A 606 -12.57 -23.35 -17.55
N LEU A 607 -11.64 -22.75 -18.32
CA LEU A 607 -10.52 -22.00 -17.76
C LEU A 607 -11.04 -20.79 -16.99
N THR A 608 -11.98 -20.05 -17.59
CA THR A 608 -12.60 -18.89 -16.96
C THR A 608 -13.30 -19.30 -15.66
N ALA A 609 -14.14 -20.34 -15.69
CA ALA A 609 -14.85 -20.79 -14.49
C ALA A 609 -13.90 -21.19 -13.35
N GLY A 610 -12.79 -21.87 -13.66
CA GLY A 610 -11.78 -22.26 -12.65
C GLY A 610 -11.01 -21.07 -12.09
N LEU A 611 -10.63 -20.10 -12.93
CA LEU A 611 -9.87 -18.91 -12.54
C LEU A 611 -10.74 -17.83 -11.87
N MET A 612 -12.07 -17.89 -12.01
CA MET A 612 -13.01 -16.95 -11.38
C MET A 612 -13.16 -17.17 -9.87
N LYS A 613 -12.62 -18.26 -9.31
CA LYS A 613 -12.55 -18.46 -7.86
C LYS A 613 -11.55 -17.48 -7.23
N PRO A 614 -11.91 -16.73 -6.19
CA PRO A 614 -10.96 -15.89 -5.45
C PRO A 614 -9.76 -16.69 -4.95
N ARG A 615 -8.56 -16.17 -5.22
CA ARG A 615 -7.27 -16.74 -4.81
C ARG A 615 -6.28 -15.63 -4.52
N LEU A 616 -5.23 -15.99 -3.79
CA LEU A 616 -4.12 -15.08 -3.51
C LEU A 616 -3.37 -14.71 -4.80
N GLU A 617 -2.98 -13.43 -4.92
CA GLU A 617 -2.04 -12.90 -5.90
C GLU A 617 -0.94 -12.13 -5.17
N ARG A 618 0.30 -12.31 -5.61
CA ARG A 618 1.49 -11.69 -5.06
C ARG A 618 1.68 -10.28 -5.62
N ALA A 619 1.99 -9.34 -4.73
CA ALA A 619 2.41 -7.98 -5.04
C ALA A 619 3.65 -7.58 -4.23
N ILE A 620 4.79 -7.41 -4.90
CA ILE A 620 6.04 -6.98 -4.29
C ILE A 620 6.37 -5.55 -4.71
N GLY A 621 6.09 -4.59 -3.83
CA GLY A 621 6.49 -3.20 -4.05
C GLY A 621 8.01 -2.97 -3.94
N VAL A 622 8.38 -1.73 -3.65
CA VAL A 622 9.79 -1.33 -3.41
C VAL A 622 10.35 -1.93 -2.11
N ILE A 623 9.46 -2.35 -1.21
CA ILE A 623 9.77 -3.06 0.03
C ILE A 623 9.36 -4.52 -0.11
N TYR A 624 10.27 -5.43 0.26
CA TYR A 624 9.97 -6.86 0.34
C TYR A 624 10.40 -7.44 1.68
N ARG A 625 9.47 -8.10 2.38
CA ARG A 625 9.71 -8.74 3.69
C ARG A 625 9.28 -10.21 3.64
N PRO A 626 10.20 -11.14 3.28
CA PRO A 626 9.87 -12.56 3.13
C PRO A 626 9.22 -13.19 4.38
N GLN A 627 9.53 -12.68 5.57
CA GLN A 627 9.04 -13.19 6.85
C GLN A 627 7.54 -12.94 7.04
N THR A 628 7.00 -11.89 6.41
CA THR A 628 5.60 -11.46 6.52
C THR A 628 4.88 -11.48 5.16
N GLU A 629 5.37 -12.26 4.20
CA GLU A 629 4.95 -12.19 2.80
C GLU A 629 3.44 -12.40 2.62
N LEU A 630 2.83 -13.38 3.29
CA LEU A 630 1.37 -13.60 3.23
C LEU A 630 0.59 -12.36 3.69
N GLN A 631 1.05 -11.67 4.74
CA GLN A 631 0.36 -10.51 5.30
C GLN A 631 0.62 -9.23 4.53
N SER A 632 1.81 -9.07 3.93
CA SER A 632 2.26 -7.77 3.38
C SER A 632 2.42 -7.73 1.87
N HIS A 633 2.40 -8.89 1.20
CA HIS A 633 2.71 -9.02 -0.23
C HIS A 633 1.74 -9.93 -0.98
N TYR A 634 0.62 -10.31 -0.36
CA TYR A 634 -0.46 -11.04 -1.00
C TYR A 634 -1.81 -10.37 -0.71
N PHE A 635 -2.73 -10.49 -1.66
CA PHE A 635 -4.14 -10.10 -1.53
C PHE A 635 -5.01 -11.08 -2.32
N GLU A 636 -6.28 -11.20 -1.99
CA GLU A 636 -7.22 -12.01 -2.78
C GLU A 636 -7.70 -11.24 -4.03
N THR A 637 -7.81 -11.97 -5.13
CA THR A 637 -8.30 -11.46 -6.42
C THR A 637 -9.05 -12.52 -7.21
N MET A 638 -9.81 -12.06 -8.21
CA MET A 638 -10.33 -12.88 -9.30
C MET A 638 -9.60 -12.53 -10.60
N LEU A 639 -8.58 -13.31 -10.96
CA LEU A 639 -7.64 -12.99 -12.04
C LEU A 639 -8.33 -12.59 -13.37
N PRO A 640 -9.36 -13.31 -13.88
CA PRO A 640 -10.02 -12.93 -15.14
C PRO A 640 -10.86 -11.66 -15.09
N ARG A 641 -11.18 -11.15 -13.88
CA ARG A 641 -11.85 -9.85 -13.70
C ARG A 641 -10.85 -8.71 -13.50
N GLN A 642 -9.64 -9.04 -13.07
CA GLN A 642 -8.58 -8.08 -12.82
C GLN A 642 -7.84 -7.71 -14.11
N PHE A 643 -7.49 -8.71 -14.92
CA PHE A 643 -6.71 -8.52 -16.15
C PHE A 643 -7.35 -9.15 -17.38
N ASP A 644 -6.95 -8.68 -18.57
CA ASP A 644 -7.34 -9.26 -19.86
C ASP A 644 -6.33 -10.29 -20.36
N GLU A 645 -5.07 -10.13 -19.95
CA GLU A 645 -3.96 -11.04 -20.22
C GLU A 645 -3.12 -11.19 -18.95
N TYR A 646 -2.59 -12.38 -18.72
CA TYR A 646 -1.63 -12.62 -17.65
C TYR A 646 -0.35 -13.23 -18.18
N VAL A 647 0.79 -12.68 -17.80
CA VAL A 647 2.11 -13.10 -18.24
C VAL A 647 2.80 -13.85 -17.12
N TRP A 648 3.19 -15.08 -17.39
CA TRP A 648 3.88 -15.93 -16.41
C TRP A 648 5.36 -16.06 -16.72
N LEU A 649 6.18 -15.89 -15.70
CA LEU A 649 7.63 -16.11 -15.72
C LEU A 649 8.02 -16.84 -14.42
N ASP A 650 8.23 -18.15 -14.50
CA ASP A 650 8.35 -19.04 -13.33
C ASP A 650 9.51 -18.67 -12.39
N GLU A 651 10.69 -18.43 -12.96
CA GLU A 651 11.90 -17.99 -12.26
C GLU A 651 12.36 -16.63 -12.80
N THR A 652 12.67 -15.69 -11.88
CA THR A 652 13.05 -14.31 -12.20
C THR A 652 14.29 -13.81 -11.47
N LYS A 653 14.86 -12.70 -11.94
CA LYS A 653 16.08 -12.09 -11.39
C LYS A 653 15.90 -10.63 -11.04
N ALA A 654 16.68 -10.15 -10.05
CA ALA A 654 16.70 -8.75 -9.68
C ALA A 654 17.20 -7.87 -10.84
N VAL A 655 16.61 -6.68 -11.00
CA VAL A 655 17.12 -5.66 -11.93
C VAL A 655 18.54 -5.25 -11.58
N THR A 656 19.30 -4.78 -12.57
CA THR A 656 20.63 -4.22 -12.33
C THR A 656 20.54 -2.68 -12.23
N PRO A 657 20.71 -2.07 -11.04
CA PRO A 657 20.65 -0.62 -10.89
C PRO A 657 21.79 0.06 -11.67
N LEU A 658 21.57 1.29 -12.11
CA LEU A 658 22.67 2.14 -12.57
C LEU A 658 23.29 2.85 -11.36
N THR A 659 24.62 2.87 -11.28
CA THR A 659 25.33 3.59 -10.23
C THR A 659 24.93 5.06 -10.22
N THR A 660 24.54 5.56 -9.05
CA THR A 660 24.61 6.97 -8.71
C THR A 660 26.09 7.28 -8.54
N GLY A 661 26.72 7.94 -9.52
CA GLY A 661 27.94 8.66 -9.19
C GLY A 661 27.61 9.61 -8.05
N GLU A 662 28.40 9.61 -6.97
CA GLU A 662 28.41 10.75 -6.05
C GLU A 662 28.50 12.00 -6.91
N LEU A 663 27.60 12.96 -6.69
CA LEU A 663 27.74 14.31 -7.23
C LEU A 663 29.02 14.89 -6.63
N SER A 664 30.15 14.58 -7.27
CA SER A 664 31.43 15.20 -7.00
C SER A 664 31.37 16.60 -7.61
N GLY A 665 31.05 17.58 -6.77
CA GLY A 665 31.18 18.99 -7.09
C GLY A 665 29.88 19.78 -7.13
N ALA A 666 29.20 19.91 -5.99
CA ALA A 666 28.56 21.16 -5.61
C ALA A 666 28.58 21.23 -4.08
N ALA A 667 29.13 22.32 -3.54
CA ALA A 667 29.54 22.47 -2.16
C ALA A 667 28.43 22.12 -1.15
N GLU A 668 28.80 21.33 -0.13
CA GLU A 668 28.21 21.45 1.20
C GLU A 668 28.24 22.94 1.58
N THR A 669 27.06 23.56 1.72
CA THR A 669 26.72 24.74 2.55
C THR A 669 25.47 25.45 2.01
N TYR A 670 24.28 24.86 2.19
CA TYR A 670 23.00 25.60 2.14
C TYR A 670 21.86 24.79 2.79
N PRO A 671 20.91 25.38 3.55
CA PRO A 671 20.69 26.80 3.81
C PRO A 671 21.24 27.34 5.15
N PHE A 672 21.85 26.53 6.00
CA PHE A 672 22.46 27.03 7.23
C PHE A 672 23.94 26.69 7.23
N GLY A 673 24.77 27.68 6.90
CA GLY A 673 26.19 27.60 7.19
C GLY A 673 26.40 27.54 8.69
N LEU A 674 26.52 26.32 9.22
CA LEU A 674 27.22 25.91 10.44
C LEU A 674 27.50 24.41 10.35
#